data_AF-A0A8D8KET2-F1
#
_entry.id   AF-A0A8D8KET2-F1
#
_cell.length_a   1.000
_cell.length_b   1.000
_cell.length_c   1.000
_cell.angle_alpha   90.00
_cell.angle_beta   90.00
_cell.angle_gamma   90.00
#
_symmetry.space_group_name_H-M   'P 1'
#
loop_
_entity.id
_entity.type
_entity.pdbx_description
1 polymer ?
#
loop_
_entity_poly.entity_id
_entity_poly.type
_entity_poly.pdbx_seq_one_letter_code
_entity_poly.pdbx_strand_id
1 'polypeptide(L)'
;RRSDQLKVFIDVNSVYDLHTFALDEKLTIGANVSLAEFITILKTTANRNSNFSYCAELADHIGMVANIPVRNTGTIAGNLMIKNQHHEFPSDCFLVLDAVGATLTIAGSNDESFTVNVQNFIEINMTKKVIKNVALPALDPSVFVFKSFKVMPTVQNARAYVNGAFLVKFNASKDRVESARICFGGINPKFTHAVATENLLIGKNLFDNNTLQAALGTLANELDPDWVLPDTSIEYRKNLAVSLFYKFVLSIVPEDGRFPLRPAYKSGGQMLQRPLSSGKQSFDTIEKNWPLTKYVPKIEALPQTTGEAQFINDLAPQPGELFAAFVLATEVHSKIVGLDASDALKLPGVELFYSAKDIPGINNFVTPKLPFTEVEEIFCSGEILFHSHPVGLILAESFELAQKAAKLVRISYEKVSDRPVYATVKMIMDNDSRDRFVESATKKSGELSGTKIVKGRLELAGQYHYHMETQTCICVPLEDGLDVYSSTQWMDLVQIAIADSLLIPMNSINVRVRRLGGSFGGKALRATQVACACALAAHLSRRTVRLVLPMETNMAMIGKRIGNIAEYNVEVDQNGKIIKLVNRFVQDYGASVNDNIQYMVSRFFGNCYDSKGWDNTGKSVKTDAPSNTWCRAPGSTEGVAMIENIMEHIAHET
;
A
#
# COMPACT_ATOMS: atom_id res chain seq x y z
N ARG A 1 8.43 11.35 8.97
CA ARG A 1 8.38 11.69 10.42
C ARG A 1 9.36 12.82 10.66
N ARG A 2 9.14 13.70 11.66
CA ARG A 2 10.08 14.80 11.96
C ARG A 2 11.43 14.22 12.36
N SER A 3 12.52 14.95 12.12
CA SER A 3 13.86 14.51 12.53
C SER A 3 13.92 14.35 14.06
N ASP A 4 14.53 13.28 14.53
CA ASP A 4 14.80 13.07 15.97
C ASP A 4 15.79 14.12 16.53
N GLN A 5 16.45 14.89 15.65
CA GLN A 5 17.33 16.00 16.00
C GLN A 5 16.60 17.34 16.14
N LEU A 6 15.27 17.38 15.94
CA LEU A 6 14.48 18.61 16.04
C LEU A 6 14.49 19.13 17.48
N LYS A 7 15.14 20.28 17.70
CA LYS A 7 15.22 20.94 19.01
C LYS A 7 14.10 21.96 19.27
N VAL A 8 13.62 22.59 18.20
CA VAL A 8 12.64 23.69 18.27
C VAL A 8 11.58 23.46 17.20
N PHE A 9 10.31 23.58 17.60
CA PHE A 9 9.16 23.52 16.71
C PHE A 9 8.41 24.84 16.79
N ILE A 10 8.19 25.50 15.65
CA ILE A 10 7.44 26.75 15.56
C ILE A 10 6.13 26.44 14.82
N ASP A 11 5.02 26.68 15.50
CA ASP A 11 3.69 26.62 14.89
C ASP A 11 3.28 28.02 14.41
N VAL A 12 2.96 28.15 13.12
CA VAL A 12 2.56 29.41 12.49
C VAL A 12 1.05 29.50 12.25
N ASN A 13 0.27 28.54 12.76
CA ASN A 13 -1.17 28.45 12.52
C ASN A 13 -1.98 29.62 13.09
N SER A 14 -1.42 30.37 14.04
CA SER A 14 -2.05 31.58 14.60
C SER A 14 -1.75 32.86 13.81
N VAL A 15 -0.88 32.81 12.79
CA VAL A 15 -0.47 33.99 12.03
C VAL A 15 -1.54 34.35 11.00
N TYR A 16 -2.41 35.29 11.36
CA TYR A 16 -3.58 35.70 10.57
C TYR A 16 -3.30 35.95 9.09
N ASP A 17 -2.22 36.68 8.78
CA ASP A 17 -1.85 37.05 7.41
C ASP A 17 -1.68 35.83 6.48
N LEU A 18 -1.28 34.68 7.03
CA LEU A 18 -1.09 33.44 6.26
C LEU A 18 -2.40 32.69 5.95
N HIS A 19 -3.55 33.19 6.42
CA HIS A 19 -4.88 32.60 6.21
C HIS A 19 -5.82 33.50 5.39
N THR A 20 -5.40 34.73 5.07
CA THR A 20 -6.24 35.68 4.33
C THR A 20 -6.35 35.32 2.85
N PHE A 21 -7.41 35.79 2.18
CA PHE A 21 -7.51 35.72 0.72
C PHE A 21 -8.13 37.00 0.16
N ALA A 22 -7.72 37.39 -1.04
CA ALA A 22 -8.22 38.57 -1.75
C ALA A 22 -8.31 38.28 -3.26
N LEU A 23 -9.30 38.89 -3.92
CA LEU A 23 -9.51 38.78 -5.35
C LEU A 23 -9.46 40.19 -5.97
N ASP A 24 -8.30 40.52 -6.53
CA ASP A 24 -8.06 41.74 -7.32
C ASP A 24 -7.81 41.34 -8.78
N GLU A 25 -6.71 41.80 -9.39
CA GLU A 25 -6.24 41.29 -10.69
C GLU A 25 -5.86 39.80 -10.65
N LYS A 26 -5.46 39.33 -9.48
CA LYS A 26 -5.10 37.94 -9.18
C LYS A 26 -5.86 37.48 -7.94
N LEU A 27 -6.12 36.17 -7.86
CA LEU A 27 -6.60 35.56 -6.63
C LEU A 27 -5.41 35.24 -5.74
N THR A 28 -5.22 36.02 -4.67
CA THR A 28 -4.14 35.84 -3.69
C THR A 28 -4.68 35.13 -2.46
N ILE A 29 -4.02 34.04 -2.04
CA ILE A 29 -4.46 33.18 -0.95
C ILE A 29 -3.28 32.92 -0.02
N GLY A 30 -3.46 33.13 1.27
CA GLY A 30 -2.49 32.85 2.30
C GLY A 30 -2.04 31.40 2.25
N ALA A 31 -0.73 31.16 2.38
CA ALA A 31 -0.20 29.83 2.10
C ALA A 31 -0.48 28.81 3.22
N ASN A 32 -0.89 29.26 4.41
CA ASN A 32 -1.24 28.40 5.53
C ASN A 32 -2.73 28.05 5.59
N VAL A 33 -3.53 28.47 4.60
CA VAL A 33 -4.89 27.98 4.39
C VAL A 33 -4.90 26.46 4.22
N SER A 34 -5.84 25.78 4.88
CA SER A 34 -5.99 24.32 4.74
C SER A 34 -6.41 23.94 3.32
N LEU A 35 -6.11 22.73 2.86
CA LEU A 35 -6.53 22.29 1.53
C LEU A 35 -8.06 22.27 1.39
N ALA A 36 -8.81 21.99 2.47
CA ALA A 36 -10.26 22.04 2.47
C ALA A 36 -10.82 23.46 2.25
N GLU A 37 -10.25 24.45 2.95
CA GLU A 37 -10.59 25.86 2.74
C GLU A 37 -10.15 26.34 1.36
N PHE A 38 -8.98 25.92 0.90
CA PHE A 38 -8.48 26.26 -0.44
C PHE A 38 -9.44 25.78 -1.54
N ILE A 39 -9.91 24.52 -1.45
CA ILE A 39 -10.95 23.99 -2.35
C ILE A 39 -12.21 24.87 -2.33
N THR A 40 -12.64 25.30 -1.14
CA THR A 40 -13.84 26.15 -0.98
C THR A 40 -13.64 27.52 -1.62
N ILE A 41 -12.48 28.16 -1.41
CA ILE A 41 -12.12 29.44 -2.02
C ILE A 41 -12.11 29.30 -3.55
N LEU A 42 -11.45 28.28 -4.09
CA LEU A 42 -11.36 28.02 -5.52
C LEU A 42 -12.75 27.87 -6.18
N LYS A 43 -13.63 27.04 -5.59
CA LYS A 43 -15.00 26.85 -6.09
C LYS A 43 -15.81 28.14 -6.01
N THR A 44 -15.67 28.89 -4.92
CA THR A 44 -16.37 30.17 -4.75
C THR A 44 -15.92 31.20 -5.79
N THR A 45 -14.62 31.31 -6.05
CA THR A 45 -14.08 32.24 -7.06
C THR A 45 -14.52 31.84 -8.47
N ALA A 46 -14.44 30.55 -8.82
CA ALA A 46 -14.84 30.06 -10.14
C ALA A 46 -16.31 30.41 -10.46
N ASN A 47 -17.19 30.36 -9.46
CA ASN A 47 -18.60 30.71 -9.61
C ASN A 47 -18.85 32.22 -9.72
N ARG A 48 -17.92 33.06 -9.25
CA ARG A 48 -18.10 34.53 -9.19
C ARG A 48 -17.41 35.28 -10.33
N ASN A 49 -16.36 34.72 -10.92
CA ASN A 49 -15.57 35.38 -11.96
C ASN A 49 -15.16 34.39 -13.04
N SER A 50 -15.60 34.63 -14.29
CA SER A 50 -15.34 33.75 -15.43
C SER A 50 -13.85 33.59 -15.75
N ASN A 51 -13.03 34.61 -15.47
CA ASN A 51 -11.57 34.56 -15.66
C ASN A 51 -10.87 33.62 -14.66
N PHE A 52 -11.59 33.11 -13.66
CA PHE A 52 -11.12 32.13 -12.69
C PHE A 52 -11.94 30.84 -12.77
N SER A 53 -12.69 30.60 -13.85
CA SER A 53 -13.48 29.38 -14.03
C SER A 53 -12.64 28.10 -13.95
N TYR A 54 -11.37 28.16 -14.37
CA TYR A 54 -10.41 27.06 -14.24
C TYR A 54 -10.15 26.64 -12.78
N CYS A 55 -10.42 27.51 -11.79
CA CYS A 55 -10.27 27.17 -10.38
C CYS A 55 -11.20 26.02 -9.95
N ALA A 56 -12.32 25.80 -10.64
CA ALA A 56 -13.19 24.64 -10.38
C ALA A 56 -12.45 23.32 -10.65
N GLU A 57 -11.69 23.25 -11.75
CA GLU A 57 -10.88 22.08 -12.10
C GLU A 57 -9.73 21.86 -11.09
N LEU A 58 -9.05 22.94 -10.67
CA LEU A 58 -8.07 22.90 -9.58
C LEU A 58 -8.67 22.32 -8.30
N ALA A 59 -9.87 22.79 -7.93
CA ALA A 59 -10.54 22.36 -6.72
C ALA A 59 -10.92 20.88 -6.76
N ASP A 60 -11.38 20.38 -7.90
CA ASP A 60 -11.72 18.96 -8.07
C ASP A 60 -10.46 18.09 -8.07
N HIS A 61 -9.35 18.56 -8.66
CA HIS A 61 -8.06 17.87 -8.60
C HIS A 61 -7.52 17.77 -7.17
N ILE A 62 -7.51 18.89 -6.44
CA ILE A 62 -7.07 18.94 -5.03
C ILE A 62 -8.04 18.15 -4.13
N GLY A 63 -9.32 18.06 -4.50
CA GLY A 63 -10.31 17.21 -3.82
C GLY A 63 -9.95 15.72 -3.81
N MET A 64 -9.10 15.26 -4.75
CA MET A 64 -8.56 13.90 -4.78
C MET A 64 -7.29 13.71 -3.92
N VAL A 65 -6.79 14.75 -3.26
CA VAL A 65 -5.64 14.67 -2.35
C VAL A 65 -6.09 14.10 -1.02
N ALA A 66 -5.54 12.94 -0.65
CA ALA A 66 -5.78 12.29 0.64
C ALA A 66 -7.28 12.14 0.99
N ASN A 67 -7.61 12.14 2.28
CA ASN A 67 -8.97 12.12 2.82
C ASN A 67 -9.33 13.47 3.48
N ILE A 68 -10.58 13.60 3.94
CA ILE A 68 -11.08 14.84 4.55
C ILE A 68 -10.25 15.25 5.78
N PRO A 69 -9.97 14.38 6.78
CA PRO A 69 -9.13 14.76 7.92
C PRO A 69 -7.77 15.32 7.52
N VAL A 70 -7.09 14.70 6.55
CA VAL A 70 -5.80 15.19 6.07
C VAL A 70 -5.94 16.55 5.38
N ARG A 71 -6.99 16.77 4.58
CA ARG A 71 -7.21 18.07 3.91
C ARG A 71 -7.60 19.20 4.86
N ASN A 72 -8.23 18.88 5.99
CA ASN A 72 -8.59 19.86 7.01
C ASN A 72 -7.37 20.37 7.79
N THR A 73 -6.26 19.62 7.82
CA THR A 73 -5.05 19.99 8.55
C THR A 73 -3.87 20.33 7.62
N GLY A 74 -3.75 19.65 6.49
CA GLY A 74 -2.71 19.92 5.50
C GLY A 74 -2.93 21.27 4.84
N THR A 75 -1.87 22.05 4.70
CA THR A 75 -1.90 23.40 4.13
C THR A 75 -1.25 23.44 2.74
N ILE A 76 -1.50 24.51 1.99
CA ILE A 76 -0.87 24.74 0.67
C ILE A 76 0.65 24.75 0.83
N ALA A 77 1.16 25.54 1.79
CA ALA A 77 2.58 25.64 2.11
C ALA A 77 3.17 24.30 2.54
N GLY A 78 2.47 23.56 3.41
CA GLY A 78 2.92 22.25 3.85
C GLY A 78 3.10 21.28 2.69
N ASN A 79 2.17 21.26 1.73
CA ASN A 79 2.29 20.42 0.54
C ASN A 79 3.45 20.83 -0.38
N LEU A 80 3.61 22.13 -0.64
CA LEU A 80 4.69 22.68 -1.46
C LEU A 80 6.08 22.45 -0.83
N MET A 81 6.20 22.60 0.49
CA MET A 81 7.45 22.36 1.22
C MET A 81 7.89 20.89 1.17
N ILE A 82 6.95 19.94 1.12
CA ILE A 82 7.30 18.53 0.89
C ILE A 82 7.95 18.38 -0.49
N LYS A 83 7.39 19.00 -1.54
CA LYS A 83 7.97 18.96 -2.90
C LYS A 83 9.36 19.62 -2.98
N ASN A 84 9.56 20.74 -2.28
CA ASN A 84 10.85 21.43 -2.20
C ASN A 84 11.92 20.58 -1.47
N GLN A 85 11.54 19.82 -0.44
CA GLN A 85 12.48 18.95 0.29
C GLN A 85 12.68 17.58 -0.38
N HIS A 86 11.68 17.11 -1.12
CA HIS A 86 11.60 15.80 -1.74
C HIS A 86 11.12 15.95 -3.19
N HIS A 87 12.07 16.15 -4.11
CA HIS A 87 11.77 16.41 -5.52
C HIS A 87 11.03 15.25 -6.19
N GLU A 88 11.18 14.03 -5.68
CA GLU A 88 10.45 12.83 -6.09
C GLU A 88 8.96 12.84 -5.70
N PHE A 89 8.54 13.70 -4.77
CA PHE A 89 7.15 13.72 -4.32
C PHE A 89 6.21 14.18 -5.45
N PRO A 90 5.22 13.37 -5.86
CA PRO A 90 4.27 13.74 -6.92
C PRO A 90 3.17 14.66 -6.37
N SER A 91 3.56 15.89 -6.02
CA SER A 91 2.65 16.88 -5.43
C SER A 91 1.56 17.33 -6.43
N ASP A 92 0.31 17.02 -6.10
CA ASP A 92 -0.85 17.51 -6.84
C ASP A 92 -1.00 19.04 -6.78
N CYS A 93 -0.72 19.65 -5.63
CA CYS A 93 -0.80 21.11 -5.48
C CYS A 93 0.26 21.81 -6.31
N PHE A 94 1.51 21.36 -6.25
CA PHE A 94 2.60 21.89 -7.08
C PHE A 94 2.25 21.82 -8.55
N LEU A 95 1.81 20.64 -9.03
CA LEU A 95 1.52 20.41 -10.44
C LEU A 95 0.47 21.38 -10.99
N VAL A 96 -0.70 21.48 -10.32
CA VAL A 96 -1.79 22.31 -10.84
C VAL A 96 -1.50 23.80 -10.70
N LEU A 97 -0.76 24.22 -9.65
CA LEU A 97 -0.35 25.61 -9.47
C LEU A 97 0.67 26.03 -10.53
N ASP A 98 1.63 25.17 -10.85
CA ASP A 98 2.64 25.43 -11.87
C ASP A 98 2.02 25.49 -13.28
N ALA A 99 1.12 24.54 -13.57
CA ALA A 99 0.43 24.47 -14.86
C ALA A 99 -0.41 25.72 -15.16
N VAL A 100 -1.03 26.35 -14.16
CA VAL A 100 -1.80 27.60 -14.35
C VAL A 100 -0.93 28.86 -14.29
N GLY A 101 0.37 28.72 -14.01
CA GLY A 101 1.29 29.86 -13.89
C GLY A 101 1.10 30.66 -12.61
N ALA A 102 0.77 29.99 -11.51
CA ALA A 102 0.72 30.62 -10.20
C ALA A 102 2.10 31.15 -9.78
N THR A 103 2.09 32.13 -8.87
CA THR A 103 3.30 32.66 -8.25
C THR A 103 3.22 32.57 -6.73
N LEU A 104 4.37 32.41 -6.09
CA LEU A 104 4.52 32.33 -4.64
C LEU A 104 5.22 33.58 -4.13
N THR A 105 4.70 34.18 -3.07
CA THR A 105 5.42 35.22 -2.33
C THR A 105 6.20 34.56 -1.19
N ILE A 106 7.53 34.64 -1.23
CA ILE A 106 8.41 34.12 -0.18
C ILE A 106 8.84 35.27 0.70
N ALA A 107 8.70 35.12 2.02
CA ALA A 107 9.16 36.08 3.00
C ALA A 107 10.37 35.51 3.76
N GLY A 108 11.45 36.30 3.84
CA GLY A 108 12.65 36.01 4.61
C GLY A 108 12.75 36.82 5.89
N SER A 109 13.95 36.91 6.45
CA SER A 109 14.26 37.83 7.55
C SER A 109 14.34 39.28 7.07
N ASN A 110 14.10 40.24 7.96
CA ASN A 110 14.27 41.70 7.73
C ASN A 110 13.32 42.31 6.67
N ASP A 111 12.05 41.91 6.67
CA ASP A 111 11.02 42.39 5.73
C ASP A 111 11.30 42.15 4.23
N GLU A 112 12.33 41.36 3.92
CA GLU A 112 12.61 40.94 2.55
C GLU A 112 11.53 39.96 2.07
N SER A 113 10.86 40.33 0.98
CA SER A 113 9.95 39.43 0.28
C SER A 113 10.19 39.50 -1.22
N PHE A 114 10.07 38.36 -1.87
CA PHE A 114 10.19 38.26 -3.32
C PHE A 114 9.14 37.29 -3.87
N THR A 115 8.74 37.54 -5.12
CA THR A 115 7.79 36.68 -5.83
C THR A 115 8.56 35.75 -6.77
N VAL A 116 8.18 34.48 -6.78
CA VAL A 116 8.76 33.45 -7.65
C VAL A 116 7.65 32.65 -8.31
N ASN A 117 7.89 32.09 -9.50
CA ASN A 117 6.98 31.09 -10.07
C ASN A 117 7.09 29.76 -9.30
N VAL A 118 6.09 28.89 -9.46
CA VAL A 118 6.07 27.61 -8.73
C VAL A 118 7.23 26.71 -9.16
N GLN A 119 7.54 26.64 -10.46
CA GLN A 119 8.69 25.89 -10.97
C GLN A 119 10.03 26.25 -10.30
N ASN A 120 10.40 27.52 -10.21
CA ASN A 120 11.71 27.91 -9.65
C ASN A 120 11.73 27.82 -8.12
N PHE A 121 10.57 27.76 -7.46
CA PHE A 121 10.50 27.65 -6.01
C PHE A 121 11.16 26.37 -5.47
N ILE A 122 11.12 25.27 -6.22
CA ILE A 122 11.71 23.99 -5.74
C ILE A 122 13.22 24.09 -5.52
N GLU A 123 13.91 24.97 -6.26
CA GLU A 123 15.36 25.17 -6.15
C GLU A 123 15.74 26.16 -5.03
N ILE A 124 14.76 26.79 -4.37
CA ILE A 124 15.02 27.78 -3.33
C ILE A 124 15.35 27.09 -2.01
N ASN A 125 16.47 27.49 -1.40
CA ASN A 125 16.75 27.16 -0.01
C ASN A 125 15.82 27.96 0.94
N MET A 126 14.83 27.25 1.48
CA MET A 126 13.80 27.77 2.38
C MET A 126 14.25 27.91 3.84
N THR A 127 15.54 27.72 4.14
CA THR A 127 16.09 28.00 5.48
C THR A 127 15.81 29.46 5.88
N LYS A 128 15.15 29.65 7.02
CA LYS A 128 14.69 30.94 7.58
C LYS A 128 13.73 31.72 6.66
N LYS A 129 12.98 31.02 5.79
CA LYS A 129 11.97 31.64 4.93
C LYS A 129 10.63 30.93 5.10
N VAL A 130 9.55 31.65 4.78
CA VAL A 130 8.18 31.11 4.76
C VAL A 130 7.50 31.46 3.45
N ILE A 131 6.58 30.61 3.00
CA ILE A 131 5.67 30.93 1.90
C ILE A 131 4.55 31.80 2.52
N LYS A 132 4.43 33.04 2.08
CA LYS A 132 3.42 33.97 2.58
C LYS A 132 2.06 33.72 1.94
N ASN A 133 2.04 33.67 0.61
CA ASN A 133 0.81 33.47 -0.18
C ASN A 133 1.11 32.82 -1.53
N VAL A 134 0.05 32.33 -2.17
CA VAL A 134 -0.02 31.87 -3.54
C VAL A 134 -0.95 32.81 -4.32
N ALA A 135 -0.53 33.28 -5.48
CA ALA A 135 -1.32 34.12 -6.36
C ALA A 135 -1.62 33.41 -7.69
N LEU A 136 -2.90 33.30 -8.02
CA LEU A 136 -3.43 32.67 -9.23
C LEU A 136 -3.79 33.75 -10.26
N PRO A 137 -3.40 33.60 -11.54
CA PRO A 137 -3.66 34.61 -12.57
C PRO A 137 -5.10 34.57 -13.08
N ALA A 138 -5.59 35.69 -13.59
CA ALA A 138 -6.80 35.70 -14.42
C ALA A 138 -6.51 35.04 -15.78
N LEU A 139 -7.33 34.07 -16.19
CA LEU A 139 -7.23 33.37 -17.47
C LEU A 139 -8.56 33.48 -18.21
N ASP A 140 -8.57 34.19 -19.35
CA ASP A 140 -9.79 34.38 -20.15
C ASP A 140 -10.27 33.04 -20.76
N PRO A 141 -11.44 32.51 -20.36
CA PRO A 141 -11.96 31.24 -20.86
C PRO A 141 -12.33 31.26 -22.37
N SER A 142 -12.36 32.45 -22.98
CA SER A 142 -12.55 32.59 -24.43
C SER A 142 -11.34 32.07 -25.24
N VAL A 143 -10.15 32.02 -24.65
CA VAL A 143 -8.92 31.59 -25.32
C VAL A 143 -8.11 30.58 -24.52
N PHE A 144 -8.21 30.59 -23.19
CA PHE A 144 -7.55 29.61 -22.32
C PHE A 144 -8.45 28.41 -22.04
N VAL A 145 -7.85 27.22 -22.07
CA VAL A 145 -8.48 25.98 -21.65
C VAL A 145 -7.53 25.26 -20.69
N PHE A 146 -8.02 24.99 -19.48
CA PHE A 146 -7.30 24.23 -18.47
C PHE A 146 -8.04 22.93 -18.14
N LYS A 147 -7.29 21.83 -18.07
CA LYS A 147 -7.79 20.54 -17.58
C LYS A 147 -6.70 19.82 -16.81
N SER A 148 -7.10 19.05 -15.79
CA SER A 148 -6.17 18.19 -15.07
C SER A 148 -6.75 16.80 -14.86
N PHE A 149 -5.86 15.83 -14.70
CA PHE A 149 -6.21 14.43 -14.55
C PHE A 149 -5.29 13.80 -13.51
N LYS A 150 -5.84 12.88 -12.73
CA LYS A 150 -5.10 12.12 -11.73
C LYS A 150 -5.48 10.66 -11.82
N VAL A 151 -4.51 9.80 -12.05
CA VAL A 151 -4.71 8.35 -12.05
C VAL A 151 -3.95 7.76 -10.87
N MET A 152 -4.65 6.94 -10.10
CA MET A 152 -4.22 6.41 -8.81
C MET A 152 -4.61 4.93 -8.70
N PRO A 153 -4.00 4.16 -7.79
CA PRO A 153 -4.46 2.80 -7.45
C PRO A 153 -5.93 2.76 -7.01
N THR A 154 -6.41 3.82 -6.35
CA THR A 154 -7.79 3.96 -5.85
C THR A 154 -8.32 5.35 -6.20
N VAL A 155 -9.65 5.51 -6.27
CA VAL A 155 -10.29 6.78 -6.71
C VAL A 155 -9.95 7.98 -5.80
N GLN A 156 -9.63 7.73 -4.52
CA GLN A 156 -9.21 8.76 -3.55
C GLN A 156 -8.20 8.16 -2.55
N ASN A 157 -7.58 9.04 -1.77
CA ASN A 157 -6.67 8.69 -0.67
C ASN A 157 -5.44 7.84 -1.08
N ALA A 158 -4.93 8.08 -2.29
CA ALA A 158 -3.71 7.47 -2.80
C ALA A 158 -2.82 8.51 -3.50
N ARG A 159 -1.54 8.20 -3.63
CA ARG A 159 -0.62 8.95 -4.49
C ARG A 159 -0.94 8.63 -5.96
N ALA A 160 -0.73 9.60 -6.83
CA ALA A 160 -0.90 9.39 -8.27
C ALA A 160 0.17 8.42 -8.79
N TYR A 161 -0.21 7.52 -9.70
CA TYR A 161 0.76 6.89 -10.60
C TYR A 161 1.31 7.94 -11.56
N VAL A 162 0.41 8.66 -12.22
CA VAL A 162 0.70 9.86 -13.01
C VAL A 162 -0.46 10.83 -12.82
N ASN A 163 -0.13 12.09 -12.64
CA ASN A 163 -1.06 13.21 -12.72
C ASN A 163 -0.61 14.14 -13.84
N GLY A 164 -1.56 14.71 -14.57
CA GLY A 164 -1.31 15.63 -15.69
C GLY A 164 -2.13 16.90 -15.51
N ALA A 165 -1.55 18.04 -15.84
CA ALA A 165 -2.24 19.33 -15.85
C ALA A 165 -1.86 20.07 -17.13
N PHE A 166 -2.88 20.49 -17.88
CA PHE A 166 -2.73 20.99 -19.24
C PHE A 166 -3.41 22.35 -19.34
N LEU A 167 -2.63 23.39 -19.65
CA LEU A 167 -3.13 24.71 -19.98
C LEU A 167 -2.76 25.03 -21.42
N VAL A 168 -3.75 25.33 -22.26
CA VAL A 168 -3.52 25.79 -23.63
C VAL A 168 -4.19 27.13 -23.84
N LYS A 169 -3.45 28.08 -24.39
CA LYS A 169 -4.00 29.31 -24.96
C LYS A 169 -4.16 29.12 -26.45
N PHE A 170 -5.36 29.33 -26.97
CA PHE A 170 -5.61 29.37 -28.39
C PHE A 170 -5.69 30.81 -28.91
N ASN A 171 -5.60 30.96 -30.23
CA ASN A 171 -6.04 32.18 -30.89
C ASN A 171 -7.56 32.37 -30.78
N ALA A 172 -8.06 33.53 -31.19
CA ALA A 172 -9.49 33.86 -31.12
C ALA A 172 -10.41 32.85 -31.83
N SER A 173 -9.95 32.25 -32.93
CA SER A 173 -10.68 31.23 -33.69
C SER A 173 -10.66 29.84 -33.03
N LYS A 174 -9.86 29.64 -31.98
CA LYS A 174 -9.68 28.37 -31.26
C LYS A 174 -9.24 27.21 -32.19
N ASP A 175 -8.43 27.51 -33.18
CA ASP A 175 -7.89 26.55 -34.14
C ASP A 175 -6.36 26.45 -34.10
N ARG A 176 -5.66 27.45 -33.53
CA ARG A 176 -4.19 27.44 -33.38
C ARG A 176 -3.78 27.69 -31.94
N VAL A 177 -2.74 26.98 -31.50
CA VAL A 177 -2.16 27.13 -30.16
C VAL A 177 -1.21 28.33 -30.15
N GLU A 178 -1.40 29.26 -29.21
CA GLU A 178 -0.49 30.40 -28.96
C GLU A 178 0.52 30.07 -27.85
N SER A 179 0.09 29.35 -26.83
CA SER A 179 0.98 28.81 -25.79
C SER A 179 0.40 27.54 -25.19
N ALA A 180 1.28 26.68 -24.68
CA ALA A 180 0.91 25.45 -24.01
C ALA A 180 1.78 25.24 -22.77
N ARG A 181 1.16 24.71 -21.71
CA ARG A 181 1.82 24.14 -20.54
C ARG A 181 1.29 22.73 -20.38
N ILE A 182 2.17 21.75 -20.53
CA ILE A 182 1.87 20.32 -20.50
C ILE A 182 2.68 19.74 -19.35
N CYS A 183 2.07 19.74 -18.17
CA CYS A 183 2.74 19.38 -16.94
C CYS A 183 2.37 17.97 -16.50
N PHE A 184 3.35 17.20 -16.00
CA PHE A 184 3.16 15.88 -15.42
C PHE A 184 3.87 15.74 -14.07
N GLY A 185 3.26 14.99 -13.16
CA GLY A 185 3.93 14.42 -12.00
C GLY A 185 3.90 12.89 -12.06
N GLY A 186 4.78 12.25 -11.28
CA GLY A 186 4.94 10.79 -11.31
C GLY A 186 5.72 10.28 -12.51
N ILE A 187 6.59 11.11 -13.10
CA ILE A 187 7.54 10.68 -14.16
C ILE A 187 8.90 10.41 -13.53
N ASN A 188 9.66 11.47 -13.22
CA ASN A 188 10.89 11.42 -12.44
C ASN A 188 11.06 12.75 -11.66
N PRO A 189 12.00 12.86 -10.72
CA PRO A 189 12.15 14.06 -9.87
C PRO A 189 12.46 15.36 -10.62
N LYS A 190 13.00 15.29 -11.85
CA LYS A 190 13.42 16.43 -12.67
C LYS A 190 12.40 16.82 -13.74
N PHE A 191 11.44 15.94 -14.02
CA PHE A 191 10.43 16.16 -15.05
C PHE A 191 9.21 16.85 -14.45
N THR A 192 8.80 17.97 -15.05
CA THR A 192 7.53 18.63 -14.74
C THR A 192 6.85 19.08 -16.02
N HIS A 193 7.58 19.72 -16.93
CA HIS A 193 7.07 20.19 -18.22
C HIS A 193 7.53 19.32 -19.39
N ALA A 194 6.63 19.05 -20.33
CA ALA A 194 6.95 18.48 -21.64
C ALA A 194 7.30 19.61 -22.64
N VAL A 195 8.41 20.30 -22.39
CA VAL A 195 8.86 21.51 -23.10
C VAL A 195 9.00 21.29 -24.61
N ALA A 196 9.51 20.14 -25.04
CA ALA A 196 9.63 19.85 -26.48
C ALA A 196 8.26 19.74 -27.14
N THR A 197 7.31 19.11 -26.45
CA THR A 197 5.92 18.98 -26.89
C THR A 197 5.20 20.33 -26.88
N GLU A 198 5.37 21.13 -25.83
CA GLU A 198 4.81 22.49 -25.72
C GLU A 198 5.25 23.36 -26.90
N ASN A 199 6.57 23.40 -27.18
CA ASN A 199 7.13 24.17 -28.29
C ASN A 199 6.65 23.69 -29.66
N LEU A 200 6.47 22.37 -29.82
CA LEU A 200 5.97 21.79 -31.07
C LEU A 200 4.58 22.27 -31.43
N LEU A 201 3.73 22.52 -30.44
CA LEU A 201 2.32 22.89 -30.64
C LEU A 201 2.13 24.35 -31.04
N ILE A 202 3.06 25.24 -30.69
CA ILE A 202 2.94 26.68 -30.96
C ILE A 202 2.72 26.92 -32.47
N GLY A 203 1.66 27.66 -32.79
CA GLY A 203 1.24 27.97 -34.15
C GLY A 203 0.56 26.81 -34.91
N LYS A 204 0.41 25.62 -34.30
CA LYS A 204 -0.22 24.46 -34.94
C LYS A 204 -1.67 24.28 -34.51
N ASN A 205 -2.41 23.51 -35.30
CA ASN A 205 -3.77 23.13 -34.98
C ASN A 205 -3.76 21.81 -34.21
N LEU A 206 -4.07 21.86 -32.93
CA LEU A 206 -4.04 20.70 -32.03
C LEU A 206 -5.02 19.59 -32.45
N PHE A 207 -6.07 19.94 -33.20
CA PHE A 207 -7.11 19.01 -33.66
C PHE A 207 -6.80 18.39 -35.03
N ASP A 208 -5.71 18.79 -35.68
CA ASP A 208 -5.21 18.13 -36.89
C ASP A 208 -4.52 16.80 -36.53
N ASN A 209 -4.83 15.74 -37.26
CA ASN A 209 -4.34 14.39 -36.95
C ASN A 209 -2.81 14.29 -37.05
N ASN A 210 -2.18 14.94 -38.04
CA ASN A 210 -0.73 14.91 -38.18
C ASN A 210 -0.04 15.66 -37.03
N THR A 211 -0.61 16.81 -36.64
CA THR A 211 -0.14 17.56 -35.47
C THR A 211 -0.28 16.75 -34.19
N LEU A 212 -1.41 16.10 -33.97
CA LEU A 212 -1.65 15.27 -32.80
C LEU A 212 -0.70 14.07 -32.73
N GLN A 213 -0.51 13.35 -33.84
CA GLN A 213 0.43 12.23 -33.90
C GLN A 213 1.87 12.68 -33.62
N ALA A 214 2.29 13.82 -34.19
CA ALA A 214 3.60 14.40 -33.92
C ALA A 214 3.77 14.81 -32.45
N ALA A 215 2.73 15.39 -31.83
CA ALA A 215 2.74 15.76 -30.42
C ALA A 215 2.81 14.53 -29.51
N LEU A 216 2.02 13.48 -29.79
CA LEU A 216 2.05 12.22 -29.03
C LEU A 216 3.41 11.51 -29.14
N GLY A 217 3.99 11.47 -30.34
CA GLY A 217 5.32 10.90 -30.57
C GLY A 217 6.44 11.70 -29.88
N THR A 218 6.36 13.02 -29.93
CA THR A 218 7.33 13.91 -29.25
C THR A 218 7.23 13.76 -27.73
N LEU A 219 6.00 13.75 -27.19
CA LEU A 219 5.75 13.52 -25.77
C LEU A 219 6.28 12.16 -25.33
N ALA A 220 6.00 11.10 -26.10
CA ALA A 220 6.54 9.78 -25.81
C ALA A 220 8.07 9.76 -25.79
N ASN A 221 8.76 10.52 -26.64
CA ASN A 221 10.22 10.59 -26.63
C ASN A 221 10.78 11.41 -25.46
N GLU A 222 10.05 12.42 -24.99
CA GLU A 222 10.45 13.29 -23.88
C GLU A 222 10.22 12.66 -22.50
N LEU A 223 9.24 11.75 -22.40
CA LEU A 223 8.90 11.05 -21.16
C LEU A 223 9.94 9.96 -20.82
N ASP A 224 10.58 10.13 -19.66
CA ASP A 224 11.56 9.21 -19.08
C ASP A 224 11.21 8.89 -17.61
N PRO A 225 10.20 8.03 -17.35
CA PRO A 225 9.87 7.65 -15.98
C PRO A 225 10.99 6.83 -15.35
N ASP A 226 11.29 7.09 -14.08
CA ASP A 226 12.16 6.22 -13.29
C ASP A 226 11.48 4.88 -12.96
N TRP A 227 12.09 4.01 -12.16
CA TRP A 227 11.36 2.87 -11.59
C TRP A 227 11.81 2.62 -10.16
N VAL A 228 11.04 3.15 -9.22
CA VAL A 228 11.29 3.00 -7.79
C VAL A 228 10.09 2.27 -7.19
N LEU A 229 10.29 1.04 -6.71
CA LEU A 229 9.21 0.31 -6.06
C LEU A 229 8.68 1.12 -4.85
N PRO A 230 7.35 1.19 -4.65
CA PRO A 230 6.31 0.33 -5.26
C PRO A 230 5.64 0.92 -6.52
N ASP A 231 6.27 1.87 -7.21
CA ASP A 231 5.68 2.47 -8.41
C ASP A 231 5.45 1.44 -9.53
N THR A 232 4.49 1.74 -10.39
CA THR A 232 4.18 0.95 -11.59
C THR A 232 5.31 1.03 -12.61
N SER A 233 5.31 0.09 -13.56
CA SER A 233 6.37 -0.02 -14.56
C SER A 233 6.54 1.26 -15.38
N ILE A 234 7.77 1.46 -15.88
CA ILE A 234 8.14 2.56 -16.78
C ILE A 234 7.17 2.64 -17.95
N GLU A 235 6.91 1.49 -18.60
CA GLU A 235 5.99 1.39 -19.74
C GLU A 235 4.58 1.85 -19.39
N TYR A 236 4.04 1.42 -18.24
CA TYR A 236 2.70 1.82 -17.82
C TYR A 236 2.62 3.33 -17.59
N ARG A 237 3.56 3.92 -16.83
CA ARG A 237 3.54 5.36 -16.53
C ARG A 237 3.73 6.22 -17.78
N LYS A 238 4.60 5.79 -18.70
CA LYS A 238 4.81 6.44 -19.99
C LYS A 238 3.55 6.43 -20.85
N ASN A 239 2.95 5.26 -21.05
CA ASN A 239 1.72 5.10 -21.83
C ASN A 239 0.54 5.85 -21.19
N LEU A 240 0.49 5.88 -19.86
CA LEU A 240 -0.51 6.62 -19.10
C LEU A 240 -0.38 8.14 -19.34
N ALA A 241 0.82 8.71 -19.24
CA ALA A 241 1.04 10.14 -19.50
C ALA A 241 0.64 10.56 -20.92
N VAL A 242 1.03 9.76 -21.93
CA VAL A 242 0.60 9.97 -23.33
C VAL A 242 -0.92 9.88 -23.45
N SER A 243 -1.55 8.90 -22.80
CA SER A 243 -3.01 8.72 -22.80
C SER A 243 -3.74 9.87 -22.11
N LEU A 244 -3.18 10.45 -21.05
CA LEU A 244 -3.74 11.62 -20.37
C LEU A 244 -3.70 12.86 -21.27
N PHE A 245 -2.63 13.07 -22.03
CA PHE A 245 -2.58 14.14 -23.01
C PHE A 245 -3.57 13.92 -24.15
N TYR A 246 -3.69 12.69 -24.67
CA TYR A 246 -4.71 12.38 -25.68
C TYR A 246 -6.13 12.61 -25.15
N LYS A 247 -6.40 12.19 -23.91
CA LYS A 247 -7.67 12.46 -23.21
C LYS A 247 -7.95 13.94 -23.07
N PHE A 248 -6.93 14.75 -22.74
CA PHE A 248 -7.06 16.20 -22.72
C PHE A 248 -7.53 16.74 -24.08
N VAL A 249 -6.85 16.37 -25.17
CA VAL A 249 -7.20 16.82 -26.52
C VAL A 249 -8.65 16.44 -26.86
N LEU A 250 -9.06 15.19 -26.60
CA LEU A 250 -10.43 14.74 -26.79
C LEU A 250 -11.46 15.54 -25.96
N SER A 251 -11.10 15.93 -24.74
CA SER A 251 -12.00 16.65 -23.83
C SER A 251 -12.25 18.11 -24.22
N ILE A 252 -11.40 18.68 -25.09
CA ILE A 252 -11.45 20.09 -25.49
C ILE A 252 -11.82 20.28 -26.97
N VAL A 253 -12.14 19.20 -27.70
CA VAL A 253 -12.62 19.31 -29.07
C VAL A 253 -13.92 20.14 -29.08
N PRO A 254 -13.98 21.24 -29.85
CA PRO A 254 -15.17 22.06 -30.02
C PRO A 254 -16.38 21.26 -30.52
N GLU A 255 -17.54 21.46 -29.89
CA GLU A 255 -18.79 20.77 -30.28
C GLU A 255 -19.52 21.44 -31.46
N ASP A 256 -18.95 22.50 -32.05
CA ASP A 256 -19.52 23.25 -33.18
C ASP A 256 -19.38 22.54 -34.54
N GLY A 257 -18.77 21.35 -34.56
CA GLY A 257 -18.63 20.50 -35.75
C GLY A 257 -17.49 20.89 -36.69
N ARG A 258 -16.69 21.93 -36.36
CA ARG A 258 -15.59 22.37 -37.23
C ARG A 258 -14.40 21.40 -37.29
N PHE A 259 -14.28 20.53 -36.28
CA PHE A 259 -13.28 19.47 -36.23
C PHE A 259 -13.98 18.10 -36.11
N PRO A 260 -13.75 17.17 -37.05
CA PRO A 260 -14.45 15.89 -37.04
C PRO A 260 -13.95 14.99 -35.91
N LEU A 261 -14.80 14.69 -34.94
CA LEU A 261 -14.56 13.70 -33.89
C LEU A 261 -15.44 12.46 -34.12
N ARG A 262 -14.82 11.29 -34.24
CA ARG A 262 -15.56 10.03 -34.35
C ARG A 262 -16.36 9.78 -33.06
N PRO A 263 -17.66 9.41 -33.13
CA PRO A 263 -18.48 9.18 -31.93
C PRO A 263 -17.86 8.18 -30.94
N ALA A 264 -17.18 7.15 -31.46
CA ALA A 264 -16.50 6.13 -30.65
C ALA A 264 -15.38 6.70 -29.74
N TYR A 265 -14.83 7.88 -30.04
CA TYR A 265 -13.77 8.50 -29.25
C TYR A 265 -14.28 9.52 -28.22
N LYS A 266 -15.55 9.93 -28.29
CA LYS A 266 -16.11 10.98 -27.42
C LYS A 266 -16.02 10.62 -25.94
N SER A 267 -16.22 9.35 -25.59
CA SER A 267 -16.11 8.86 -24.21
C SER A 267 -14.69 8.95 -23.65
N GLY A 268 -13.65 8.95 -24.50
CA GLY A 268 -12.26 9.05 -24.08
C GLY A 268 -11.93 10.38 -23.40
N GLY A 269 -12.62 11.47 -23.76
CA GLY A 269 -12.47 12.79 -23.15
C GLY A 269 -13.21 12.98 -21.82
N GLN A 270 -14.12 12.07 -21.45
CA GLN A 270 -14.97 12.23 -20.27
C GLN A 270 -14.35 11.62 -19.01
N MET A 271 -14.63 12.21 -17.84
CA MET A 271 -14.25 11.63 -16.55
C MET A 271 -15.25 10.59 -16.08
N LEU A 272 -14.76 9.43 -15.65
CA LEU A 272 -15.61 8.38 -15.09
C LEU A 272 -16.10 8.82 -13.70
N GLN A 273 -17.40 9.08 -13.58
CA GLN A 273 -18.06 9.34 -12.30
C GLN A 273 -18.77 8.06 -11.84
N ARG A 274 -18.36 7.54 -10.67
CA ARG A 274 -19.04 6.40 -10.05
C ARG A 274 -20.20 6.91 -9.19
N PRO A 275 -21.43 6.40 -9.36
CA PRO A 275 -22.53 6.77 -8.48
C PRO A 275 -22.29 6.24 -7.06
N LEU A 276 -23.05 6.74 -6.09
CA LEU A 276 -23.09 6.17 -4.75
C LEU A 276 -23.49 4.69 -4.82
N SER A 277 -22.80 3.84 -4.05
CA SER A 277 -23.09 2.42 -3.99
C SER A 277 -24.50 2.18 -3.44
N SER A 278 -25.23 1.24 -4.04
CA SER A 278 -26.55 0.79 -3.60
C SER A 278 -26.63 -0.74 -3.64
N GLY A 279 -27.51 -1.34 -2.84
CA GLY A 279 -27.65 -2.79 -2.75
C GLY A 279 -29.02 -3.23 -2.25
N LYS A 280 -29.42 -4.44 -2.60
CA LYS A 280 -30.65 -5.10 -2.16
C LYS A 280 -30.32 -6.45 -1.55
N GLN A 281 -30.81 -6.73 -0.35
CA GLN A 281 -30.70 -8.03 0.30
C GLN A 281 -32.06 -8.72 0.33
N SER A 282 -32.07 -10.04 0.12
CA SER A 282 -33.25 -10.88 0.23
C SER A 282 -32.84 -12.16 0.96
N PHE A 283 -33.59 -12.49 2.01
CA PHE A 283 -33.37 -13.68 2.84
C PHE A 283 -34.71 -14.09 3.46
N ASP A 284 -34.88 -15.39 3.68
CA ASP A 284 -36.06 -15.92 4.33
C ASP A 284 -35.90 -15.88 5.85
N THR A 285 -37.02 -15.71 6.57
CA THR A 285 -37.08 -15.86 8.03
C THR A 285 -38.27 -16.73 8.41
N ILE A 286 -38.10 -17.53 9.47
CA ILE A 286 -39.11 -18.49 9.95
C ILE A 286 -39.37 -18.18 11.42
N GLU A 287 -40.41 -17.40 11.71
CA GLU A 287 -40.68 -16.84 13.04
C GLU A 287 -40.74 -17.88 14.15
N LYS A 288 -41.37 -19.04 13.90
CA LYS A 288 -41.42 -20.17 14.85
C LYS A 288 -40.04 -20.69 15.29
N ASN A 289 -38.98 -20.40 14.53
CA ASN A 289 -37.59 -20.83 14.79
C ASN A 289 -36.72 -19.67 15.33
N TRP A 290 -37.30 -18.55 15.74
CA TRP A 290 -36.53 -17.45 16.30
C TRP A 290 -35.89 -17.84 17.65
N PRO A 291 -34.64 -17.40 17.90
CA PRO A 291 -33.87 -16.40 17.15
C PRO A 291 -33.02 -16.95 15.98
N LEU A 292 -33.02 -18.27 15.69
CA LEU A 292 -32.10 -18.89 14.72
C LEU A 292 -32.21 -18.31 13.30
N THR A 293 -33.43 -18.04 12.84
CA THR A 293 -33.70 -17.49 11.50
C THR A 293 -33.99 -15.99 11.52
N LYS A 294 -33.89 -15.35 12.69
CA LYS A 294 -34.09 -13.91 12.83
C LYS A 294 -32.81 -13.19 12.45
N TYR A 295 -32.91 -12.07 11.73
CA TYR A 295 -31.78 -11.16 11.54
C TYR A 295 -31.50 -10.46 12.88
N VAL A 296 -30.62 -11.04 13.70
CA VAL A 296 -30.23 -10.43 14.97
C VAL A 296 -29.01 -9.55 14.72
N PRO A 297 -29.05 -8.25 15.08
CA PRO A 297 -27.86 -7.41 15.06
C PRO A 297 -26.73 -8.06 15.87
N LYS A 298 -25.49 -7.92 15.41
CA LYS A 298 -24.33 -8.42 16.16
C LYS A 298 -24.41 -7.90 17.60
N ILE A 299 -24.32 -8.80 18.59
CA ILE A 299 -24.46 -8.48 20.02
C ILE A 299 -23.51 -7.33 20.43
N GLU A 300 -22.32 -7.27 19.84
CA GLU A 300 -21.31 -6.25 20.13
C GLU A 300 -21.39 -5.01 19.23
N ALA A 301 -22.40 -4.86 18.37
CA ALA A 301 -22.46 -3.75 17.42
C ALA A 301 -22.49 -2.38 18.11
N LEU A 302 -23.39 -2.21 19.09
CA LEU A 302 -23.53 -0.95 19.82
C LEU A 302 -22.23 -0.55 20.55
N PRO A 303 -21.60 -1.39 21.41
CA PRO A 303 -20.35 -1.01 22.07
C PRO A 303 -19.20 -0.80 21.07
N GLN A 304 -19.20 -1.44 19.90
CA GLN A 304 -18.22 -1.14 18.86
C GLN A 304 -18.43 0.24 18.23
N THR A 305 -19.68 0.67 18.05
CA THR A 305 -20.00 1.99 17.48
C THR A 305 -19.83 3.14 18.46
N THR A 306 -19.91 2.89 19.77
CA THR A 306 -19.70 3.88 20.84
C THR A 306 -18.24 3.97 21.30
N GLY A 307 -17.40 2.99 20.94
CA GLY A 307 -16.01 2.90 21.40
C GLY A 307 -15.84 2.22 22.77
N GLU A 308 -16.90 1.63 23.32
CA GLU A 308 -16.88 0.91 24.61
C GLU A 308 -16.36 -0.53 24.49
N ALA A 309 -16.34 -1.09 23.28
CA ALA A 309 -15.82 -2.43 23.04
C ALA A 309 -14.29 -2.47 23.16
N GLN A 310 -13.79 -2.94 24.31
CA GLN A 310 -12.35 -3.07 24.56
C GLN A 310 -11.67 -4.14 23.69
N PHE A 311 -10.70 -3.75 22.88
CA PHE A 311 -9.68 -4.62 22.30
C PHE A 311 -8.50 -4.74 23.26
N ILE A 312 -7.51 -5.58 22.93
CA ILE A 312 -6.41 -5.86 23.87
C ILE A 312 -5.63 -4.59 24.19
N ASN A 313 -5.37 -3.76 23.20
CA ASN A 313 -4.64 -2.51 23.44
C ASN A 313 -5.43 -1.46 24.23
N ASP A 314 -6.74 -1.64 24.40
CA ASP A 314 -7.58 -0.74 25.20
C ASP A 314 -7.56 -1.08 26.70
N LEU A 315 -6.95 -2.22 27.07
CA LEU A 315 -6.73 -2.56 28.47
C LEU A 315 -5.81 -1.52 29.12
N ALA A 316 -6.24 -0.98 30.26
CA ALA A 316 -5.49 0.05 30.99
C ALA A 316 -4.08 -0.46 31.34
N PRO A 317 -3.03 0.34 31.11
CA PRO A 317 -1.68 -0.03 31.51
C PRO A 317 -1.56 -0.22 33.03
N GLN A 318 -0.79 -1.21 33.46
CA GLN A 318 -0.48 -1.42 34.87
C GLN A 318 0.71 -0.55 35.32
N PRO A 319 0.81 -0.20 36.62
CA PRO A 319 2.00 0.47 37.14
C PRO A 319 3.27 -0.33 36.87
N GLY A 320 4.27 0.30 36.24
CA GLY A 320 5.52 -0.36 35.87
C GLY A 320 5.42 -1.30 34.67
N GLU A 321 4.32 -1.29 33.92
CA GLU A 321 4.20 -1.99 32.64
C GLU A 321 5.25 -1.50 31.64
N LEU A 322 5.88 -2.44 30.94
CA LEU A 322 6.85 -2.16 29.89
C LEU A 322 6.24 -2.37 28.50
N PHE A 323 6.69 -1.55 27.55
CA PHE A 323 6.39 -1.68 26.14
C PHE A 323 7.55 -2.35 25.42
N ALA A 324 7.23 -3.37 24.64
CA ALA A 324 8.20 -4.12 23.87
C ALA A 324 8.17 -3.76 22.38
N ALA A 325 9.32 -3.85 21.72
CA ALA A 325 9.45 -3.74 20.28
C ALA A 325 10.46 -4.77 19.75
N PHE A 326 10.12 -5.43 18.63
CA PHE A 326 11.07 -6.32 17.97
C PHE A 326 12.25 -5.54 17.39
N VAL A 327 13.43 -6.10 17.53
CA VAL A 327 14.61 -5.73 16.75
C VAL A 327 14.62 -6.60 15.49
N LEU A 328 14.70 -5.96 14.33
CA LEU A 328 14.44 -6.57 13.03
C LEU A 328 15.71 -6.54 12.17
N ALA A 329 16.10 -7.69 11.62
CA ALA A 329 17.23 -7.78 10.69
C ALA A 329 16.93 -7.09 9.36
N THR A 330 17.97 -6.54 8.73
CA THR A 330 17.89 -5.80 7.46
C THR A 330 18.67 -6.45 6.33
N GLU A 331 19.54 -7.42 6.63
CA GLU A 331 20.37 -8.11 5.64
C GLU A 331 19.98 -9.58 5.51
N VAL A 332 19.45 -9.95 4.35
CA VAL A 332 19.07 -11.32 3.99
C VAL A 332 20.30 -12.08 3.50
N HIS A 333 20.30 -13.43 3.61
CA HIS A 333 21.45 -14.28 3.24
C HIS A 333 22.72 -14.01 4.05
N SER A 334 22.53 -13.47 5.26
CA SER A 334 23.57 -13.22 6.24
C SER A 334 23.26 -13.99 7.52
N LYS A 335 24.28 -14.31 8.31
CA LYS A 335 24.16 -14.82 9.68
C LYS A 335 24.39 -13.70 10.68
N ILE A 336 23.76 -13.82 11.83
CA ILE A 336 23.98 -12.92 12.96
C ILE A 336 25.29 -13.33 13.64
N VAL A 337 26.27 -12.43 13.70
CA VAL A 337 27.52 -12.64 14.45
C VAL A 337 27.58 -11.82 15.75
N GLY A 338 26.70 -10.82 15.89
CA GLY A 338 26.64 -10.02 17.11
C GLY A 338 25.38 -9.16 17.18
N LEU A 339 24.89 -8.97 18.41
CA LEU A 339 23.80 -8.05 18.73
C LEU A 339 24.27 -7.14 19.86
N ASP A 340 24.27 -5.84 19.60
CA ASP A 340 24.72 -4.84 20.56
C ASP A 340 23.64 -3.77 20.80
N ALA A 341 23.03 -3.85 21.97
CA ALA A 341 22.00 -2.92 22.42
C ALA A 341 22.53 -1.78 23.30
N SER A 342 23.86 -1.63 23.46
CA SER A 342 24.45 -0.69 24.41
C SER A 342 24.04 0.77 24.20
N ASP A 343 23.90 1.23 22.96
CA ASP A 343 23.45 2.60 22.68
C ASP A 343 21.94 2.78 22.95
N ALA A 344 21.15 1.74 22.72
CA ALA A 344 19.73 1.75 23.03
C ALA A 344 19.50 1.80 24.55
N LEU A 345 20.24 0.99 25.32
CA LEU A 345 20.15 0.91 26.78
C LEU A 345 20.64 2.18 27.52
N LYS A 346 21.35 3.09 26.83
CA LYS A 346 21.73 4.40 27.39
C LYS A 346 20.57 5.39 27.38
N LEU A 347 19.50 5.14 26.61
CA LEU A 347 18.35 6.03 26.58
C LEU A 347 17.57 5.91 27.90
N PRO A 348 17.28 7.02 28.58
CA PRO A 348 16.44 6.99 29.78
C PRO A 348 15.08 6.34 29.50
N GLY A 349 14.69 5.39 30.35
CA GLY A 349 13.45 4.61 30.21
C GLY A 349 13.56 3.37 29.32
N VAL A 350 14.72 3.08 28.71
CA VAL A 350 15.00 1.79 28.07
C VAL A 350 15.64 0.87 29.10
N GLU A 351 15.08 -0.33 29.24
CA GLU A 351 15.29 -1.15 30.43
C GLU A 351 16.08 -2.42 30.11
N LEU A 352 15.62 -3.18 29.11
CA LEU A 352 16.08 -4.55 28.88
C LEU A 352 16.11 -4.85 27.38
N PHE A 353 17.03 -5.73 26.98
CA PHE A 353 17.08 -6.32 25.65
C PHE A 353 17.24 -7.83 25.78
N TYR A 354 16.39 -8.58 25.09
CA TYR A 354 16.42 -10.04 25.03
C TYR A 354 16.62 -10.51 23.59
N SER A 355 17.28 -11.64 23.45
CA SER A 355 17.61 -12.31 22.19
C SER A 355 17.37 -13.82 22.33
N ALA A 356 17.68 -14.59 21.30
CA ALA A 356 17.50 -16.05 21.32
C ALA A 356 18.18 -16.75 22.51
N LYS A 357 19.31 -16.22 23.01
CA LYS A 357 20.08 -16.78 24.14
C LYS A 357 19.35 -16.71 25.48
N ASP A 358 18.36 -15.84 25.59
CA ASP A 358 17.64 -15.55 26.83
C ASP A 358 16.40 -16.44 26.97
N ILE A 359 16.05 -17.23 25.94
CA ILE A 359 14.92 -18.16 25.93
C ILE A 359 15.28 -19.39 26.78
N PRO A 360 14.58 -19.66 27.91
CA PRO A 360 14.92 -20.78 28.79
C PRO A 360 14.66 -22.17 28.19
N GLY A 361 13.65 -22.28 27.32
CA GLY A 361 13.23 -23.52 26.69
C GLY A 361 13.56 -23.56 25.19
N ILE A 362 12.57 -23.90 24.37
CA ILE A 362 12.77 -24.08 22.93
C ILE A 362 12.52 -22.76 22.19
N ASN A 363 13.50 -22.29 21.41
CA ASN A 363 13.34 -21.14 20.51
C ASN A 363 12.50 -21.50 19.27
N ASN A 364 11.23 -21.79 19.45
CA ASN A 364 10.32 -22.19 18.37
C ASN A 364 8.87 -21.80 18.72
N PHE A 365 8.23 -20.97 17.90
CA PHE A 365 6.82 -20.60 18.09
C PHE A 365 5.84 -21.55 17.39
N VAL A 366 6.33 -22.50 16.60
CA VAL A 366 5.55 -23.59 15.99
C VAL A 366 5.92 -24.91 16.69
N THR A 367 5.29 -25.16 17.84
CA THR A 367 5.63 -26.28 18.76
C THR A 367 5.77 -27.62 18.03
N PRO A 368 6.82 -28.43 18.35
CA PRO A 368 7.02 -29.76 17.75
C PRO A 368 5.95 -30.78 18.18
N LYS A 369 5.09 -30.42 19.14
CA LYS A 369 3.95 -31.24 19.59
C LYS A 369 2.78 -31.24 18.59
N LEU A 370 2.82 -30.37 17.60
CA LEU A 370 1.84 -30.26 16.51
C LEU A 370 2.49 -30.69 15.18
N PRO A 371 1.70 -31.05 14.15
CA PRO A 371 2.23 -31.60 12.89
C PRO A 371 2.84 -30.53 11.97
N PHE A 372 3.69 -29.67 12.52
CA PHE A 372 4.53 -28.74 11.77
C PHE A 372 5.81 -29.44 11.33
N THR A 373 6.26 -29.16 10.11
CA THR A 373 7.41 -29.84 9.50
C THR A 373 8.71 -29.08 9.68
N GLU A 374 8.63 -27.78 10.01
CA GLU A 374 9.78 -26.88 10.09
C GLU A 374 9.77 -26.08 11.39
N VAL A 375 10.96 -25.74 11.87
CA VAL A 375 11.15 -24.83 13.01
C VAL A 375 10.98 -23.39 12.53
N GLU A 376 10.21 -22.60 13.27
CA GLU A 376 10.17 -21.16 13.10
C GLU A 376 10.50 -20.50 14.43
N GLU A 377 11.66 -19.83 14.48
CA GLU A 377 12.23 -19.30 15.70
C GLU A 377 11.48 -18.07 16.22
N ILE A 378 11.40 -17.91 17.55
CA ILE A 378 10.85 -16.70 18.17
C ILE A 378 11.75 -15.52 17.82
N PHE A 379 13.06 -15.69 18.04
CA PHE A 379 14.10 -14.80 17.58
C PHE A 379 15.09 -15.58 16.73
N CYS A 380 15.36 -15.10 15.52
CA CYS A 380 16.36 -15.69 14.64
C CYS A 380 17.72 -15.75 15.33
N SER A 381 18.29 -16.95 15.40
CA SER A 381 19.60 -17.21 16.00
C SER A 381 20.67 -17.57 14.96
N GLY A 382 20.28 -17.73 13.69
CA GLY A 382 21.13 -18.21 12.61
C GLY A 382 21.09 -17.33 11.36
N GLU A 383 20.77 -17.94 10.21
CA GLU A 383 20.66 -17.25 8.93
C GLU A 383 19.38 -16.41 8.85
N ILE A 384 19.52 -15.16 8.41
CA ILE A 384 18.41 -14.26 8.14
C ILE A 384 17.70 -14.70 6.86
N LEU A 385 16.47 -15.19 7.02
CA LEU A 385 15.67 -15.76 5.93
C LEU A 385 14.94 -14.70 5.10
N PHE A 386 14.66 -13.52 5.68
CA PHE A 386 13.94 -12.43 5.01
C PHE A 386 14.23 -11.08 5.65
N HIS A 387 13.97 -9.99 4.92
CA HIS A 387 14.10 -8.64 5.47
C HIS A 387 13.05 -8.43 6.56
N SER A 388 13.45 -7.88 7.69
CA SER A 388 12.64 -7.76 8.92
C SER A 388 12.41 -9.08 9.66
N HIS A 389 13.33 -10.05 9.55
CA HIS A 389 13.33 -11.22 10.42
C HIS A 389 13.63 -10.80 11.87
N PRO A 390 12.79 -11.16 12.87
CA PRO A 390 13.02 -10.77 14.26
C PRO A 390 14.26 -11.42 14.85
N VAL A 391 15.14 -10.64 15.48
CA VAL A 391 16.39 -11.15 16.09
C VAL A 391 16.45 -10.94 17.61
N GLY A 392 15.51 -10.16 18.15
CA GLY A 392 15.44 -9.88 19.57
C GLY A 392 14.28 -8.94 19.89
N LEU A 393 14.20 -8.54 21.16
CA LEU A 393 13.13 -7.71 21.71
C LEU A 393 13.71 -6.70 22.70
N ILE A 394 13.41 -5.42 22.51
CA ILE A 394 13.79 -4.36 23.44
C ILE A 394 12.58 -3.87 24.22
N LEU A 395 12.78 -3.54 25.50
CA LEU A 395 11.74 -3.11 26.43
C LEU A 395 12.03 -1.68 26.91
N ALA A 396 10.98 -0.86 26.98
CA ALA A 396 11.05 0.50 27.49
C ALA A 396 9.76 0.91 28.22
N GLU A 397 9.79 2.03 28.94
CA GLU A 397 8.65 2.56 29.70
C GLU A 397 7.50 3.11 28.83
N SER A 398 7.74 3.33 27.53
CA SER A 398 6.70 3.80 26.59
C SER A 398 6.82 3.16 25.21
N PHE A 399 5.69 3.12 24.50
CA PHE A 399 5.60 2.56 23.14
C PHE A 399 6.57 3.26 22.18
N GLU A 400 6.55 4.59 22.11
CA GLU A 400 7.39 5.38 21.21
C GLU A 400 8.88 5.16 21.50
N LEU A 401 9.24 5.06 22.78
CA LEU A 401 10.62 4.85 23.20
C LEU A 401 11.10 3.45 22.81
N ALA A 402 10.29 2.41 23.00
CA ALA A 402 10.64 1.05 22.58
C ALA A 402 10.86 0.97 21.05
N GLN A 403 9.97 1.59 20.27
CA GLN A 403 10.10 1.66 18.80
C GLN A 403 11.35 2.42 18.35
N LYS A 404 11.75 3.47 19.08
CA LYS A 404 12.99 4.20 18.82
C LYS A 404 14.22 3.39 19.20
N ALA A 405 14.21 2.80 20.39
CA ALA A 405 15.31 2.01 20.94
C ALA A 405 15.61 0.78 20.06
N ALA A 406 14.58 0.13 19.51
CA ALA A 406 14.74 -1.03 18.63
C ALA A 406 15.61 -0.74 17.40
N LYS A 407 15.57 0.50 16.88
CA LYS A 407 16.36 0.95 15.73
C LYS A 407 17.81 1.29 16.07
N LEU A 408 18.14 1.42 17.36
CA LEU A 408 19.49 1.71 17.83
C LEU A 408 20.29 0.45 18.17
N VAL A 409 19.62 -0.71 18.23
CA VAL A 409 20.31 -1.99 18.43
C VAL A 409 21.10 -2.31 17.16
N ARG A 410 22.42 -2.43 17.29
CA ARG A 410 23.31 -2.77 16.18
C ARG A 410 23.31 -4.27 15.98
N ILE A 411 23.04 -4.69 14.75
CA ILE A 411 23.12 -6.08 14.31
C ILE A 411 24.37 -6.20 13.45
N SER A 412 25.28 -7.10 13.82
CA SER A 412 26.47 -7.42 13.03
C SER A 412 26.18 -8.66 12.18
N TYR A 413 26.45 -8.55 10.88
CA TYR A 413 26.14 -9.57 9.89
C TYR A 413 27.42 -10.18 9.30
N GLU A 414 27.39 -11.49 9.05
CA GLU A 414 28.35 -12.18 8.20
C GLU A 414 27.61 -12.73 6.97
N LYS A 415 28.00 -12.28 5.77
CA LYS A 415 27.36 -12.70 4.52
C LYS A 415 27.64 -14.19 4.26
N VAL A 416 26.58 -14.96 4.05
CA VAL A 416 26.67 -16.42 3.84
C VAL A 416 26.53 -16.79 2.36
N SER A 417 25.82 -15.98 1.58
CA SER A 417 25.57 -16.25 0.17
C SER A 417 25.47 -14.96 -0.64
N ASP A 418 25.98 -15.01 -1.87
CA ASP A 418 25.82 -13.97 -2.90
C ASP A 418 24.65 -14.25 -3.85
N ARG A 419 23.80 -15.24 -3.54
CA ARG A 419 22.67 -15.60 -4.40
C ARG A 419 21.69 -14.41 -4.53
N PRO A 420 20.97 -14.30 -5.66
CA PRO A 420 19.95 -13.28 -5.80
C PRO A 420 18.84 -13.42 -4.74
N VAL A 421 18.29 -12.30 -4.30
CA VAL A 421 17.14 -12.26 -3.39
C VAL A 421 15.86 -12.47 -4.20
N TYR A 422 15.13 -13.52 -3.89
CA TYR A 422 13.86 -13.88 -4.52
C TYR A 422 12.71 -13.67 -3.56
N ALA A 423 12.14 -12.47 -3.53
CA ALA A 423 11.05 -12.10 -2.63
C ALA A 423 9.66 -12.60 -3.08
N THR A 424 9.55 -13.19 -4.27
CA THR A 424 8.28 -13.67 -4.83
C THR A 424 8.47 -14.94 -5.65
N VAL A 425 7.42 -15.77 -5.74
CA VAL A 425 7.38 -16.93 -6.65
C VAL A 425 7.62 -16.55 -8.12
N LYS A 426 7.25 -15.33 -8.55
CA LYS A 426 7.51 -14.85 -9.91
C LYS A 426 9.01 -14.78 -10.19
N MET A 427 9.79 -14.21 -9.27
CA MET A 427 11.24 -14.14 -9.40
C MET A 427 11.87 -15.54 -9.45
N ILE A 428 11.38 -16.49 -8.66
CA ILE A 428 11.84 -17.89 -8.68
C ILE A 428 11.59 -18.52 -10.05
N MET A 429 10.39 -18.31 -10.61
CA MET A 429 9.99 -18.88 -11.89
C MET A 429 10.74 -18.25 -13.06
N ASP A 430 10.90 -16.93 -13.08
CA ASP A 430 11.62 -16.19 -14.12
C ASP A 430 13.12 -16.55 -14.15
N ASN A 431 13.71 -16.92 -13.01
CA ASN A 431 15.12 -17.30 -12.88
C ASN A 431 15.34 -18.83 -12.82
N ASP A 432 14.31 -19.64 -13.04
CA ASP A 432 14.33 -21.11 -13.01
C ASP A 432 15.06 -21.71 -11.78
N SER A 433 14.88 -21.11 -10.59
CA SER A 433 15.61 -21.49 -9.38
C SER A 433 15.02 -22.74 -8.72
N ARG A 434 15.39 -23.91 -9.25
CA ARG A 434 14.85 -25.23 -8.87
C ARG A 434 15.20 -25.67 -7.45
N ASP A 435 16.28 -25.17 -6.88
CA ASP A 435 16.72 -25.42 -5.49
C ASP A 435 15.73 -24.91 -4.44
N ARG A 436 14.79 -24.04 -4.85
CA ARG A 436 13.82 -23.39 -3.98
C ARG A 436 12.51 -24.17 -3.86
N PHE A 437 12.35 -25.23 -4.65
CA PHE A 437 11.17 -26.10 -4.62
C PHE A 437 11.30 -27.12 -3.49
N VAL A 438 10.22 -27.30 -2.73
CA VAL A 438 10.11 -28.37 -1.74
C VAL A 438 9.48 -29.59 -2.42
N GLU A 439 10.11 -30.75 -2.31
CA GLU A 439 9.67 -31.98 -2.99
C GLU A 439 8.20 -32.29 -2.69
N SER A 440 7.44 -32.54 -3.76
CA SER A 440 6.04 -32.98 -3.69
C SER A 440 5.86 -34.11 -4.70
N ALA A 441 5.10 -35.14 -4.31
CA ALA A 441 4.82 -36.28 -5.17
C ALA A 441 4.05 -35.82 -6.42
N THR A 442 4.70 -35.86 -7.58
CA THR A 442 4.05 -35.63 -8.87
C THR A 442 3.32 -36.88 -9.33
N LYS A 443 2.03 -36.78 -9.62
CA LYS A 443 1.39 -37.75 -10.53
C LYS A 443 1.81 -37.43 -11.96
N LYS A 444 2.18 -38.46 -12.73
CA LYS A 444 2.37 -38.32 -14.18
C LYS A 444 0.99 -38.22 -14.86
N SER A 445 0.73 -37.12 -15.56
CA SER A 445 -0.34 -37.02 -16.56
C SER A 445 0.01 -37.86 -17.79
N GLY A 446 -0.99 -38.48 -18.42
CA GLY A 446 -0.86 -38.94 -19.80
C GLY A 446 -0.77 -37.77 -20.80
N GLU A 447 -0.46 -38.05 -22.06
CA GLU A 447 -0.28 -37.05 -23.13
C GLU A 447 -1.62 -36.48 -23.65
N LEU A 448 -1.63 -35.22 -24.09
CA LEU A 448 -2.77 -34.58 -24.78
C LEU A 448 -2.79 -35.06 -26.24
N SER A 449 -3.96 -35.38 -26.79
CA SER A 449 -4.07 -35.97 -28.15
C SER A 449 -5.13 -35.33 -29.03
N GLY A 450 -5.81 -34.27 -28.55
CA GLY A 450 -6.92 -33.64 -29.27
C GLY A 450 -6.51 -32.55 -30.26
N THR A 451 -7.51 -32.09 -31.01
CA THR A 451 -7.36 -31.18 -32.16
C THR A 451 -7.29 -29.70 -31.78
N LYS A 452 -7.83 -29.29 -30.62
CA LYS A 452 -7.77 -27.91 -30.12
C LYS A 452 -7.22 -27.88 -28.70
N ILE A 453 -6.07 -27.22 -28.55
CA ILE A 453 -5.34 -27.10 -27.29
C ILE A 453 -5.25 -25.63 -26.94
N VAL A 454 -5.84 -25.22 -25.81
CA VAL A 454 -5.69 -23.89 -25.24
C VAL A 454 -4.60 -23.94 -24.18
N LYS A 455 -3.65 -23.00 -24.25
CA LYS A 455 -2.52 -22.92 -23.32
C LYS A 455 -2.48 -21.54 -22.69
N GLY A 456 -2.26 -21.48 -21.38
CA GLY A 456 -2.20 -20.20 -20.72
C GLY A 456 -1.50 -20.26 -19.38
N ARG A 457 -1.41 -19.08 -18.76
CA ARG A 457 -0.76 -18.87 -17.47
C ARG A 457 -1.56 -17.87 -16.64
N LEU A 458 -1.69 -18.13 -15.35
CA LEU A 458 -2.29 -17.22 -14.38
C LEU A 458 -1.25 -16.88 -13.32
N GLU A 459 -1.08 -15.59 -13.03
CA GLU A 459 -0.35 -15.10 -11.86
C GLU A 459 -1.33 -14.58 -10.82
N LEU A 460 -1.37 -15.20 -9.65
CA LEU A 460 -2.12 -14.73 -8.49
C LEU A 460 -1.13 -14.21 -7.44
N ALA A 461 -1.07 -12.89 -7.27
CA ALA A 461 -0.23 -12.27 -6.24
C ALA A 461 -0.73 -12.59 -4.82
N GLY A 462 0.18 -12.50 -3.85
CA GLY A 462 -0.19 -12.56 -2.43
C GLY A 462 -1.03 -11.37 -1.99
N GLN A 463 -1.72 -11.51 -0.85
CA GLN A 463 -2.65 -10.51 -0.31
C GLN A 463 -2.45 -10.36 1.20
N TYR A 464 -2.14 -9.15 1.67
CA TYR A 464 -2.04 -8.89 3.10
C TYR A 464 -3.42 -8.84 3.76
N HIS A 465 -3.54 -9.35 4.99
CA HIS A 465 -4.82 -9.47 5.70
C HIS A 465 -5.45 -8.13 6.07
N TYR A 466 -4.59 -7.13 6.33
CA TYR A 466 -4.97 -5.76 6.67
C TYR A 466 -6.03 -5.68 7.79
N HIS A 467 -5.87 -6.51 8.83
CA HIS A 467 -6.69 -6.41 10.04
C HIS A 467 -6.38 -5.08 10.76
N MET A 468 -7.43 -4.36 11.15
CA MET A 468 -7.31 -3.00 11.68
C MET A 468 -6.64 -2.96 13.06
N GLU A 469 -6.92 -3.94 13.92
CA GLU A 469 -6.11 -4.19 15.11
C GLU A 469 -4.88 -4.98 14.67
N THR A 470 -3.68 -4.42 14.80
CA THR A 470 -2.42 -5.14 14.51
C THR A 470 -2.16 -6.24 15.54
N GLN A 471 -1.15 -7.08 15.31
CA GLN A 471 -0.77 -8.07 16.31
C GLN A 471 -0.43 -7.37 17.63
N THR A 472 -1.08 -7.82 18.69
CA THR A 472 -0.99 -7.24 20.03
C THR A 472 -1.00 -8.36 21.05
N CYS A 473 -0.12 -8.29 22.05
CA CYS A 473 -0.12 -9.18 23.19
C CYS A 473 0.20 -8.39 24.47
N ILE A 474 -0.46 -8.72 25.57
CA ILE A 474 -0.10 -8.30 26.93
C ILE A 474 0.11 -9.55 27.76
N CYS A 475 1.25 -9.65 28.45
CA CYS A 475 1.54 -10.74 29.37
C CYS A 475 1.73 -10.17 30.76
N VAL A 476 0.97 -10.70 31.73
CA VAL A 476 1.01 -10.33 33.14
C VAL A 476 1.63 -11.50 33.91
N PRO A 477 2.80 -11.34 34.54
CA PRO A 477 3.38 -12.39 35.35
C PRO A 477 2.63 -12.58 36.67
N LEU A 478 2.44 -13.84 37.06
CA LEU A 478 1.84 -14.27 38.32
C LEU A 478 2.90 -14.97 39.19
N GLU A 479 2.53 -15.35 40.42
CA GLU A 479 3.43 -16.09 41.33
C GLU A 479 3.87 -17.43 40.75
N ASP A 480 2.96 -18.15 40.11
CA ASP A 480 3.15 -19.50 39.59
C ASP A 480 3.07 -19.60 38.06
N GLY A 481 2.88 -18.48 37.35
CA GLY A 481 2.46 -18.53 35.95
C GLY A 481 2.37 -17.20 35.21
N LEU A 482 1.53 -17.18 34.17
CA LEU A 482 1.28 -16.01 33.31
C LEU A 482 -0.20 -15.90 32.93
N ASP A 483 -0.74 -14.69 33.02
CA ASP A 483 -1.97 -14.30 32.32
C ASP A 483 -1.60 -13.67 30.97
N VAL A 484 -2.11 -14.22 29.87
CA VAL A 484 -1.76 -13.85 28.49
C VAL A 484 -2.99 -13.35 27.73
N TYR A 485 -2.97 -12.08 27.33
CA TYR A 485 -3.99 -11.44 26.51
C TYR A 485 -3.44 -11.26 25.10
N SER A 486 -3.68 -12.25 24.22
CA SER A 486 -3.11 -12.28 22.87
C SER A 486 -4.18 -12.08 21.80
N SER A 487 -3.90 -11.26 20.80
CA SER A 487 -4.77 -11.09 19.64
C SER A 487 -4.60 -12.31 18.72
N THR A 488 -5.20 -13.44 19.07
CA THR A 488 -5.01 -14.74 18.39
C THR A 488 -6.32 -15.44 18.05
N GLN A 489 -6.31 -16.24 16.99
CA GLN A 489 -7.38 -17.20 16.66
C GLN A 489 -7.12 -18.59 17.25
N TRP A 490 -5.88 -18.91 17.66
CA TRP A 490 -5.49 -20.24 18.11
C TRP A 490 -4.86 -20.17 19.50
N MET A 491 -5.71 -20.13 20.52
CA MET A 491 -5.26 -19.97 21.92
C MET A 491 -4.42 -21.16 22.41
N ASP A 492 -4.79 -22.38 22.03
CA ASP A 492 -4.09 -23.62 22.43
C ASP A 492 -2.64 -23.60 21.96
N LEU A 493 -2.41 -23.25 20.69
CA LEU A 493 -1.06 -23.12 20.15
C LEU A 493 -0.25 -22.06 20.90
N VAL A 494 -0.85 -20.91 21.21
CA VAL A 494 -0.19 -19.86 22.01
C VAL A 494 0.22 -20.41 23.38
N GLN A 495 -0.68 -21.10 24.07
CA GLN A 495 -0.40 -21.68 25.39
C GLN A 495 0.75 -22.70 25.33
N ILE A 496 0.69 -23.64 24.38
CA ILE A 496 1.69 -24.70 24.23
C ILE A 496 3.06 -24.12 23.88
N ALA A 497 3.12 -23.19 22.92
CA ALA A 497 4.38 -22.59 22.49
C ALA A 497 5.02 -21.72 23.58
N ILE A 498 4.22 -20.97 24.36
CA ILE A 498 4.73 -20.23 25.51
C ILE A 498 5.33 -21.20 26.54
N ALA A 499 4.60 -22.26 26.89
CA ALA A 499 5.08 -23.27 27.84
C ALA A 499 6.42 -23.89 27.40
N ASP A 500 6.53 -24.26 26.12
CA ASP A 500 7.74 -24.84 25.54
C ASP A 500 8.90 -23.83 25.53
N SER A 501 8.63 -22.57 25.20
CA SER A 501 9.66 -21.51 25.11
C SER A 501 10.18 -21.08 26.48
N LEU A 502 9.34 -21.08 27.52
CA LEU A 502 9.71 -20.66 28.87
C LEU A 502 10.12 -21.82 29.78
N LEU A 503 9.95 -23.07 29.31
CA LEU A 503 10.17 -24.28 30.09
C LEU A 503 9.30 -24.31 31.37
N ILE A 504 8.04 -23.90 31.26
CA ILE A 504 7.06 -23.92 32.36
C ILE A 504 5.86 -24.82 32.04
N PRO A 505 5.15 -25.34 33.06
CA PRO A 505 3.96 -26.16 32.84
C PRO A 505 2.85 -25.43 32.07
N MET A 506 2.20 -26.07 31.09
CA MET A 506 1.11 -25.43 30.32
C MET A 506 -0.06 -24.96 31.20
N ASN A 507 -0.35 -25.65 32.30
CA ASN A 507 -1.40 -25.28 33.24
C ASN A 507 -1.08 -24.04 34.10
N SER A 508 0.15 -23.51 34.01
CA SER A 508 0.52 -22.22 34.62
C SER A 508 0.21 -21.02 33.71
N ILE A 509 -0.32 -21.24 32.50
CA ILE A 509 -0.54 -20.18 31.52
C ILE A 509 -2.04 -20.07 31.23
N ASN A 510 -2.62 -18.91 31.51
CA ASN A 510 -4.00 -18.59 31.17
C ASN A 510 -4.06 -17.69 29.94
N VAL A 511 -4.52 -18.22 28.80
CA VAL A 511 -4.71 -17.41 27.58
C VAL A 511 -6.15 -16.90 27.51
N ARG A 512 -6.32 -15.59 27.32
CA ARG A 512 -7.63 -14.92 27.25
C ARG A 512 -7.79 -14.15 25.95
N VAL A 513 -8.88 -14.42 25.23
CA VAL A 513 -9.26 -13.69 24.02
C VAL A 513 -10.73 -13.29 24.12
N ARG A 514 -11.02 -11.99 24.24
CA ARG A 514 -12.41 -11.49 24.28
C ARG A 514 -12.99 -11.24 22.89
N ARG A 515 -12.20 -10.62 22.01
CA ARG A 515 -12.53 -10.24 20.63
C ARG A 515 -11.26 -9.89 19.85
N LEU A 516 -11.37 -9.81 18.52
CA LEU A 516 -10.30 -9.41 17.60
C LEU A 516 -10.78 -8.30 16.66
N GLY A 517 -9.96 -7.28 16.42
CA GLY A 517 -10.21 -6.20 15.44
C GLY A 517 -9.87 -6.64 14.01
N GLY A 518 -10.40 -7.80 13.61
CA GLY A 518 -10.04 -8.50 12.39
C GLY A 518 -8.88 -9.48 12.59
N SER A 519 -8.84 -10.51 11.74
CA SER A 519 -7.73 -11.48 11.68
C SER A 519 -7.56 -12.03 10.27
N PHE A 520 -8.64 -12.60 9.73
CA PHE A 520 -8.69 -13.17 8.38
C PHE A 520 -7.69 -14.31 8.12
N GLY A 521 -7.21 -14.99 9.18
CA GLY A 521 -6.22 -16.06 9.13
C GLY A 521 -4.84 -15.64 9.61
N GLY A 522 -4.50 -14.34 9.51
CA GLY A 522 -3.17 -13.82 9.88
C GLY A 522 -2.84 -13.87 11.36
N LYS A 523 -3.85 -14.03 12.23
CA LYS A 523 -3.67 -14.22 13.69
C LYS A 523 -3.88 -15.66 14.15
N ALA A 524 -3.82 -16.65 13.26
CA ALA A 524 -3.85 -18.06 13.66
C ALA A 524 -2.49 -18.53 14.18
N LEU A 525 -1.50 -18.68 13.29
CA LEU A 525 -0.16 -19.16 13.64
C LEU A 525 0.79 -18.02 14.03
N ARG A 526 0.74 -16.91 13.30
CA ARG A 526 1.72 -15.81 13.42
C ARG A 526 1.58 -14.99 14.71
N ALA A 527 0.38 -14.98 15.32
CA ALA A 527 0.16 -14.36 16.63
C ALA A 527 0.99 -15.04 17.74
N THR A 528 1.35 -16.31 17.55
CA THR A 528 2.14 -17.08 18.51
C THR A 528 3.56 -16.56 18.69
N GLN A 529 4.22 -16.11 17.61
CA GLN A 529 5.56 -15.48 17.72
C GLN A 529 5.51 -14.24 18.62
N VAL A 530 4.49 -13.39 18.43
CA VAL A 530 4.27 -12.18 19.22
C VAL A 530 3.97 -12.53 20.67
N ALA A 531 3.15 -13.55 20.92
CA ALA A 531 2.81 -13.99 22.26
C ALA A 531 4.01 -14.60 23.01
N CYS A 532 4.80 -15.45 22.35
CA CYS A 532 6.02 -16.04 22.92
C CYS A 532 7.04 -14.95 23.30
N ALA A 533 7.30 -13.99 22.40
CA ALA A 533 8.23 -12.89 22.69
C ALA A 533 7.74 -12.02 23.88
N CYS A 534 6.44 -11.70 23.91
CA CYS A 534 5.83 -10.94 25.00
C CYS A 534 5.86 -11.71 26.34
N ALA A 535 5.61 -13.01 26.31
CA ALA A 535 5.63 -13.88 27.48
C ALA A 535 7.03 -14.03 28.05
N LEU A 536 8.05 -14.22 27.21
CA LEU A 536 9.46 -14.21 27.62
C LEU A 536 9.83 -12.93 28.34
N ALA A 537 9.48 -11.80 27.73
CA ALA A 537 9.75 -10.48 28.29
C ALA A 537 9.12 -10.30 29.67
N ALA A 538 7.84 -10.68 29.83
CA ALA A 538 7.14 -10.60 31.11
C ALA A 538 7.72 -11.58 32.16
N HIS A 539 8.04 -12.80 31.74
CA HIS A 539 8.60 -13.83 32.59
C HIS A 539 9.95 -13.43 33.19
N LEU A 540 10.88 -12.93 32.35
CA LEU A 540 12.23 -12.56 32.78
C LEU A 540 12.27 -11.22 33.53
N SER A 541 11.48 -10.24 33.09
CA SER A 541 11.44 -8.92 33.76
C SER A 541 10.60 -8.91 35.04
N ARG A 542 9.76 -9.93 35.25
CA ARG A 542 8.76 -10.00 36.34
C ARG A 542 7.85 -8.77 36.39
N ARG A 543 7.62 -8.14 35.24
CA ARG A 543 6.73 -7.00 35.03
C ARG A 543 5.74 -7.32 33.93
N THR A 544 4.58 -6.66 33.96
CA THR A 544 3.63 -6.71 32.84
C THR A 544 4.31 -6.15 31.59
N VAL A 545 4.17 -6.86 30.47
CA VAL A 545 4.73 -6.42 29.19
C VAL A 545 3.62 -6.34 28.16
N ARG A 546 3.62 -5.24 27.39
CA ARG A 546 2.77 -5.03 26.23
C ARG A 546 3.59 -4.96 24.96
N LEU A 547 3.26 -5.79 23.98
CA LEU A 547 3.83 -5.79 22.64
C LEU A 547 2.74 -5.47 21.63
N VAL A 548 2.83 -4.30 21.00
CA VAL A 548 1.93 -3.85 19.92
C VAL A 548 2.79 -3.65 18.68
N LEU A 549 2.46 -4.31 17.58
CA LEU A 549 3.18 -4.09 16.32
C LEU A 549 2.63 -2.85 15.61
N PRO A 550 3.46 -1.85 15.26
CA PRO A 550 3.07 -0.84 14.26
C PRO A 550 2.63 -1.51 12.96
N MET A 551 1.78 -0.86 12.17
CA MET A 551 1.29 -1.43 10.91
C MET A 551 2.43 -1.82 9.97
N GLU A 552 3.51 -1.03 9.93
CA GLU A 552 4.69 -1.30 9.09
C GLU A 552 5.41 -2.59 9.54
N THR A 553 5.67 -2.76 10.84
CA THR A 553 6.27 -3.98 11.40
C THR A 553 5.37 -5.20 11.22
N ASN A 554 4.06 -5.01 11.43
CA ASN A 554 3.05 -6.03 11.23
C ASN A 554 3.09 -6.55 9.78
N MET A 555 3.08 -5.64 8.80
CA MET A 555 3.17 -5.97 7.36
C MET A 555 4.50 -6.61 6.97
N ALA A 556 5.60 -6.19 7.59
CA ALA A 556 6.94 -6.68 7.28
C ALA A 556 7.22 -8.10 7.81
N MET A 557 6.50 -8.57 8.83
CA MET A 557 6.86 -9.78 9.58
C MET A 557 5.82 -10.91 9.52
N ILE A 558 4.52 -10.59 9.48
CA ILE A 558 3.44 -11.57 9.70
C ILE A 558 3.11 -12.40 8.45
N GLY A 559 3.71 -12.08 7.29
CA GLY A 559 3.40 -12.72 6.03
C GLY A 559 2.01 -12.36 5.50
N LYS A 560 1.60 -13.01 4.41
CA LYS A 560 0.37 -12.70 3.68
C LYS A 560 -0.26 -13.97 3.10
N ARG A 561 -1.36 -13.85 2.35
CA ARG A 561 -1.90 -14.94 1.51
C ARG A 561 -0.81 -15.49 0.60
N ILE A 562 -0.76 -16.81 0.50
CA ILE A 562 0.09 -17.56 -0.41
C ILE A 562 -0.26 -17.23 -1.86
N GLY A 563 0.66 -16.58 -2.57
CA GLY A 563 0.55 -16.34 -4.01
C GLY A 563 0.75 -17.63 -4.80
N ASN A 564 0.26 -17.68 -6.03
CA ASN A 564 0.53 -18.82 -6.91
C ASN A 564 0.71 -18.39 -8.38
N ILE A 565 1.46 -19.20 -9.11
CA ILE A 565 1.58 -19.11 -10.56
C ILE A 565 1.15 -20.45 -11.12
N ALA A 566 0.21 -20.45 -12.07
CA ALA A 566 -0.35 -21.64 -12.68
C ALA A 566 -0.13 -21.64 -14.18
N GLU A 567 0.38 -22.72 -14.73
CA GLU A 567 0.54 -22.98 -16.15
C GLU A 567 -0.35 -24.15 -16.54
N TYR A 568 -1.17 -23.96 -17.57
CA TYR A 568 -2.16 -24.95 -17.95
C TYR A 568 -2.18 -25.22 -19.45
N ASN A 569 -2.57 -26.45 -19.78
CA ASN A 569 -2.90 -26.90 -21.12
C ASN A 569 -4.25 -27.61 -21.03
N VAL A 570 -5.20 -27.22 -21.86
CA VAL A 570 -6.54 -27.80 -21.88
C VAL A 570 -6.91 -28.21 -23.30
N GLU A 571 -7.38 -29.44 -23.42
CA GLU A 571 -7.93 -30.03 -24.64
C GLU A 571 -9.45 -29.93 -24.59
N VAL A 572 -10.03 -29.34 -25.63
CA VAL A 572 -11.47 -29.09 -25.73
C VAL A 572 -12.03 -29.64 -27.04
N ASP A 573 -13.32 -30.00 -27.02
CA ASP A 573 -14.06 -30.29 -28.23
C ASP A 573 -14.49 -29.00 -28.96
N GLN A 574 -15.16 -29.16 -30.10
CA GLN A 574 -15.67 -28.04 -30.93
C GLN A 574 -16.69 -27.14 -30.21
N ASN A 575 -17.26 -27.57 -29.09
CA ASN A 575 -18.23 -26.81 -28.29
C ASN A 575 -17.60 -26.24 -27.01
N GLY A 576 -16.28 -26.32 -26.85
CA GLY A 576 -15.57 -25.86 -25.66
C GLY A 576 -15.67 -26.80 -24.46
N LYS A 577 -16.19 -28.02 -24.61
CA LYS A 577 -16.22 -28.99 -23.51
C LYS A 577 -14.81 -29.53 -23.27
N ILE A 578 -14.36 -29.47 -22.02
CA ILE A 578 -13.06 -30.01 -21.61
C ILE A 578 -13.07 -31.54 -21.74
N ILE A 579 -12.12 -32.04 -22.52
CA ILE A 579 -11.81 -33.47 -22.65
C ILE A 579 -10.72 -33.83 -21.63
N LYS A 580 -9.68 -33.00 -21.56
CA LYS A 580 -8.53 -33.21 -20.68
C LYS A 580 -7.91 -31.89 -20.29
N LEU A 581 -7.44 -31.80 -19.05
CA LEU A 581 -6.82 -30.60 -18.51
C LEU A 581 -5.57 -30.99 -17.74
N VAL A 582 -4.46 -30.29 -17.98
CA VAL A 582 -3.23 -30.40 -17.21
C VAL A 582 -2.90 -29.02 -16.67
N ASN A 583 -2.99 -28.87 -15.35
CA ASN A 583 -2.60 -27.67 -14.61
C ASN A 583 -1.40 -27.96 -13.73
N ARG A 584 -0.41 -27.06 -13.77
CA ARG A 584 0.79 -27.08 -12.94
C ARG A 584 0.88 -25.76 -12.22
N PHE A 585 0.75 -25.76 -10.90
CA PHE A 585 0.82 -24.54 -10.11
C PHE A 585 1.95 -24.57 -9.09
N VAL A 586 2.51 -23.40 -8.81
CA VAL A 586 3.60 -23.19 -7.86
C VAL A 586 3.16 -22.15 -6.84
N GLN A 587 3.37 -22.42 -5.55
CA GLN A 587 2.88 -21.60 -4.46
C GLN A 587 4.01 -20.98 -3.62
N ASP A 588 3.87 -19.69 -3.32
CA ASP A 588 4.81 -18.89 -2.55
C ASP A 588 4.57 -19.06 -1.03
N TYR A 589 5.41 -19.84 -0.37
CA TYR A 589 5.30 -20.07 1.07
C TYR A 589 6.11 -19.09 1.93
N GLY A 590 6.92 -18.20 1.35
CA GLY A 590 7.87 -17.42 2.13
C GLY A 590 9.01 -18.31 2.66
N ALA A 591 9.45 -18.03 3.88
CA ALA A 591 10.58 -18.73 4.49
C ALA A 591 10.26 -20.16 5.01
N SER A 592 8.99 -20.48 5.29
CA SER A 592 8.54 -21.75 5.89
C SER A 592 7.32 -22.32 5.18
N VAL A 593 7.24 -23.65 5.07
CA VAL A 593 6.09 -24.35 4.46
C VAL A 593 5.03 -24.87 5.45
N ASN A 594 5.12 -24.47 6.73
CA ASN A 594 4.22 -24.95 7.78
C ASN A 594 2.73 -24.65 7.53
N ASP A 595 2.39 -23.51 6.91
CA ASP A 595 1.01 -23.11 6.59
C ASP A 595 0.51 -23.71 5.24
N ASN A 596 0.78 -25.00 4.97
CA ASN A 596 0.48 -25.63 3.68
C ASN A 596 -1.02 -25.59 3.30
N ILE A 597 -1.36 -25.03 2.14
CA ILE A 597 -2.74 -24.98 1.59
C ILE A 597 -2.93 -25.81 0.32
N GLN A 598 -1.90 -26.49 -0.17
CA GLN A 598 -1.89 -27.15 -1.47
C GLN A 598 -3.04 -28.16 -1.61
N TYR A 599 -3.29 -28.96 -0.56
CA TYR A 599 -4.41 -29.91 -0.54
C TYR A 599 -5.77 -29.23 -0.69
N MET A 600 -5.96 -28.07 -0.04
CA MET A 600 -7.20 -27.29 -0.16
C MET A 600 -7.34 -26.75 -1.58
N VAL A 601 -6.28 -26.22 -2.19
CA VAL A 601 -6.28 -25.77 -3.59
C VAL A 601 -6.74 -26.88 -4.52
N SER A 602 -6.12 -28.07 -4.42
CA SER A 602 -6.48 -29.20 -5.27
C SER A 602 -7.92 -29.65 -5.07
N ARG A 603 -8.44 -29.57 -3.85
CA ARG A 603 -9.84 -29.89 -3.53
C ARG A 603 -10.83 -28.91 -4.18
N PHE A 604 -10.51 -27.62 -4.20
CA PHE A 604 -11.42 -26.58 -4.70
C PHE A 604 -11.22 -26.23 -6.18
N PHE A 605 -10.14 -26.70 -6.82
CA PHE A 605 -9.86 -26.49 -8.24
C PHE A 605 -10.99 -26.98 -9.16
N GLY A 606 -11.74 -28.02 -8.78
CA GLY A 606 -12.88 -28.50 -9.55
C GLY A 606 -14.06 -27.52 -9.65
N ASN A 607 -14.15 -26.54 -8.73
CA ASN A 607 -15.31 -25.68 -8.52
C ASN A 607 -16.64 -26.40 -8.72
N CYS A 608 -17.42 -26.01 -9.74
CA CYS A 608 -18.73 -26.58 -10.08
C CYS A 608 -18.69 -27.45 -11.36
N TYR A 609 -17.50 -27.91 -11.79
CA TYR A 609 -17.30 -28.59 -13.07
C TYR A 609 -17.03 -30.09 -12.89
N ASP A 610 -17.37 -30.89 -13.91
CA ASP A 610 -16.94 -32.30 -13.95
C ASP A 610 -15.42 -32.35 -14.22
N SER A 611 -14.66 -32.67 -13.16
CA SER A 611 -13.20 -32.71 -13.17
C SER A 611 -12.61 -34.06 -13.57
N LYS A 612 -13.43 -34.96 -14.13
CA LYS A 612 -12.93 -36.20 -14.74
C LYS A 612 -11.91 -35.88 -15.83
N GLY A 613 -10.76 -36.54 -15.76
CA GLY A 613 -9.68 -36.35 -16.74
C GLY A 613 -8.81 -35.10 -16.49
N TRP A 614 -8.98 -34.42 -15.36
CA TRP A 614 -8.12 -33.29 -14.99
C TRP A 614 -6.93 -33.79 -14.17
N ASP A 615 -5.74 -33.31 -14.52
CA ASP A 615 -4.53 -33.42 -13.74
C ASP A 615 -4.16 -32.04 -13.21
N ASN A 616 -4.33 -31.85 -11.90
CA ASN A 616 -3.91 -30.66 -11.19
C ASN A 616 -2.77 -31.01 -10.22
N THR A 617 -1.57 -30.49 -10.49
CA THR A 617 -0.39 -30.78 -9.67
C THR A 617 0.22 -29.47 -9.18
N GLY A 618 0.35 -29.35 -7.86
CA GLY A 618 0.99 -28.19 -7.20
C GLY A 618 2.43 -28.46 -6.81
N LYS A 619 3.19 -27.39 -6.58
CA LYS A 619 4.48 -27.43 -5.87
C LYS A 619 4.58 -26.25 -4.90
N SER A 620 5.30 -26.46 -3.81
CA SER A 620 5.63 -25.42 -2.84
C SER A 620 7.01 -24.86 -3.13
N VAL A 621 7.19 -23.54 -3.04
CA VAL A 621 8.50 -22.90 -3.09
C VAL A 621 8.74 -22.01 -1.88
N LYS A 622 10.01 -21.94 -1.46
CA LYS A 622 10.48 -20.98 -0.47
C LYS A 622 11.03 -19.73 -1.14
N THR A 623 10.72 -18.58 -0.57
CA THR A 623 11.16 -17.25 -1.02
C THR A 623 11.87 -16.53 0.12
N ASP A 624 12.61 -15.47 -0.20
CA ASP A 624 13.32 -14.61 0.77
C ASP A 624 12.37 -13.57 1.39
N ALA A 625 11.14 -13.98 1.65
CA ALA A 625 10.06 -13.19 2.21
C ALA A 625 9.53 -13.86 3.49
N PRO A 626 8.85 -13.11 4.39
CA PRO A 626 8.25 -13.70 5.58
C PRO A 626 7.34 -14.87 5.22
N SER A 627 7.32 -15.91 6.07
CA SER A 627 6.45 -17.08 5.91
C SER A 627 5.00 -16.63 5.65
N ASN A 628 4.47 -16.98 4.48
CA ASN A 628 3.08 -16.72 4.16
C ASN A 628 2.18 -17.64 4.98
N THR A 629 0.96 -17.22 5.25
CA THR A 629 0.03 -17.92 6.14
C THR A 629 -1.38 -17.92 5.58
N TRP A 630 -2.29 -18.61 6.27
CA TRP A 630 -3.69 -18.69 5.87
C TRP A 630 -4.31 -17.31 5.74
N CYS A 631 -5.07 -17.10 4.66
CA CYS A 631 -5.92 -15.94 4.46
C CYS A 631 -7.36 -16.43 4.19
N ARG A 632 -8.37 -15.58 4.44
CA ARG A 632 -9.80 -15.94 4.30
C ARG A 632 -10.05 -16.69 2.98
N ALA A 633 -10.77 -17.81 3.04
CA ALA A 633 -10.93 -18.75 1.93
C ALA A 633 -9.58 -19.37 1.48
N PRO A 634 -8.85 -20.04 2.40
CA PRO A 634 -7.52 -20.58 2.12
C PRO A 634 -7.61 -21.75 1.13
N GLY A 635 -6.85 -21.68 0.06
CA GLY A 635 -6.82 -22.67 -1.00
C GLY A 635 -8.00 -22.58 -1.97
N SER A 636 -9.20 -22.23 -1.51
CA SER A 636 -10.36 -22.11 -2.38
C SER A 636 -10.29 -20.91 -3.31
N THR A 637 -9.79 -19.76 -2.83
CA THR A 637 -9.59 -18.56 -3.69
C THR A 637 -8.66 -18.89 -4.84
N GLU A 638 -7.53 -19.52 -4.53
CA GLU A 638 -6.48 -19.90 -5.47
C GLU A 638 -6.99 -20.96 -6.46
N GLY A 639 -7.64 -22.01 -5.96
CA GLY A 639 -8.23 -23.09 -6.76
C GLY A 639 -9.28 -22.60 -7.73
N VAL A 640 -10.25 -21.81 -7.25
CA VAL A 640 -11.37 -21.29 -8.06
C VAL A 640 -10.87 -20.26 -9.07
N ALA A 641 -9.98 -19.34 -8.67
CA ALA A 641 -9.43 -18.35 -9.61
C ALA A 641 -8.69 -19.01 -10.79
N MET A 642 -7.93 -20.08 -10.52
CA MET A 642 -7.26 -20.83 -11.59
C MET A 642 -8.25 -21.44 -12.58
N ILE A 643 -9.27 -22.17 -12.10
CA ILE A 643 -10.20 -22.83 -13.02
C ILE A 643 -11.10 -21.83 -13.76
N GLU A 644 -11.58 -20.77 -13.11
CA GLU A 644 -12.41 -19.75 -13.77
C GLU A 644 -11.62 -19.00 -14.84
N ASN A 645 -10.33 -18.71 -14.61
CA ASN A 645 -9.47 -18.14 -15.65
C ASN A 645 -9.28 -19.08 -16.85
N ILE A 646 -9.17 -20.39 -16.60
CA ILE A 646 -9.10 -21.39 -17.67
C ILE A 646 -10.42 -21.42 -18.46
N MET A 647 -11.56 -21.37 -17.77
CA MET A 647 -12.89 -21.38 -18.39
C MET A 647 -13.14 -20.14 -19.24
N GLU A 648 -12.78 -18.95 -18.74
CA GLU A 648 -12.85 -17.70 -19.51
C GLU A 648 -11.96 -17.75 -20.76
N HIS A 649 -10.75 -18.31 -20.64
CA HIS A 649 -9.85 -18.47 -21.79
C HIS A 649 -10.41 -19.45 -22.83
N ILE A 650 -10.97 -20.59 -22.41
CA ILE A 650 -11.65 -21.52 -23.32
C ILE A 650 -12.77 -20.81 -24.07
N ALA A 651 -13.64 -20.09 -23.37
CA ALA A 651 -14.78 -19.40 -23.96
C ALA A 651 -14.39 -18.28 -24.94
N HIS A 652 -13.19 -17.70 -24.82
CA HIS A 652 -12.68 -16.75 -25.80
C HIS A 652 -12.14 -17.43 -27.06
N GLU A 653 -11.51 -18.60 -26.89
CA GLU A 653 -10.86 -19.32 -27.98
C GLU A 653 -11.84 -20.17 -28.80
N THR A 654 -12.87 -20.74 -28.19
CA THR A 654 -13.90 -21.60 -28.83
C THR A 654 -15.19 -20.87 -29.09
#